data_AF-A0A3E0MXD9-F1
#
_entry.id   AF-A0A3E0MXD9-F1
#
_cell.length_a   1.000
_cell.length_b   1.000
_cell.length_c   1.000
_cell.angle_alpha   90.00
_cell.angle_beta   90.00
_cell.angle_gamma   90.00
#
_symmetry.space_group_name_H-M   'P 1'
#
loop_
_entity.id
_entity.type
_entity.pdbx_description
1 polymer ?
#
loop_
_entity_poly.entity_id
_entity_poly.type
_entity_poly.pdbx_seq_one_letter_code
_entity_poly.pdbx_strand_id
1 'polypeptide(L)'
;MKKRHPRTRTTRSLHIETLEDRVVLSSHSIADFTLDSAYEQVEKVVDPGIDQSLFNAHEQSGLTAARNAYGFTGAGQTVAVIDTGIAYDHISLGQGYGSSYRVVGGWDFAENDANPYDDASMGSHGTHVAGIVGSDHVVHSGVAPGVDLVALRVFDDSGAGYFSWVEDALDWVHANRNSFDNPITTVNLSLGAEWNSSSIPSWANLEDEFAQLEADGIFIAVAAGNSFTSYNTTGLSYPAVSPYVVPVSSVNDAGQLSYFSQRDAGVIAAPGQGIVSTVPDYVGNFNGQTDDFATFSGTSMASPYVAGASVLLRQAFEFVGQANVTQDQIYAVMQSTADQVWDAATNQSYARLNIEAAIDAVMPADDYGSTLATAYGLGTVADNDPGSIAGSLGRLDDADYFTFTATASGTASFDLTSSDGTAQWDASAISAASTDANGKLSFAVVAGQTYTVGVESGGTLTTYDVDYEIEAAMVDWGVLEYQQFSDQRISGENWFALQASRDGLFTIEALFAHTAGNVDLVLYDADGNEVASSNSSTNNERVDVTAAAGDQLFLRVTGTNSDVDFHITNLIGVNGNRVTVHGTANDDVIRFSAGNNHALSINGVAYEFNAATYANFQIQESAGNDVVTLVGSNGNEFATLRADSGTLTDGSYTVTVANAEQLEVHGGTGSDRVVLYDSIGNDSLVAYATHGHFQGNGFHNAYQDFERTIAYATAGGQDVATFYDSAGDDQYLAYSTHSIFRGSGFSNVVHGFESTEAHATAGGNDLAYFWDSAGNDNYVAHADRSWMKGTGFHNQQHGFERTIAYARFGGHDVATFYDSAGDDNYVAYADKGWMSGDGFFNYQAGFKTTYAYATAGGYDRANFIDSAGDDTYFAYATHSYLQGDGFYNYQSGFEFSEARATNGGNDLARFYDSAGNDNYVAHADRSWMQGAGFHNQQDGFERTIAYATAGGQDVATFYDSAGDDQYLAYSTHSIFRGSGFSNVVHGFESTEAHATAGGNDLAYFWDSAGNDNYVAHADRSWMQGTGFHNQQHGFERTIAYARFGGHDVATFYDSAGDDNYVAYADKGWMSGDGFFNYQAGFKTTRAVSTGGSDVARFVSIAADDAVYGRDSHFEVAGAEFVRSADSFASVFAVSIADDIRDNDVDSVDYLFTRLGNWE
;
A
#
# COMPACT_ATOMS: atom_id res chain seq x y z
N MET A 1 57.37 21.30 -11.81
CA MET A 1 58.52 22.19 -11.52
C MET A 1 58.05 23.39 -10.70
N LYS A 2 58.98 24.02 -9.95
CA LYS A 2 59.01 25.39 -9.37
C LYS A 2 57.93 26.37 -9.89
N LYS A 3 57.35 27.28 -9.09
CA LYS A 3 57.96 28.21 -8.09
C LYS A 3 57.12 28.22 -6.79
N ARG A 4 57.64 28.19 -5.55
CA ARG A 4 58.65 29.02 -4.81
C ARG A 4 58.12 30.34 -4.21
N HIS A 5 58.06 30.39 -2.87
CA HIS A 5 57.94 31.59 -2.02
C HIS A 5 59.06 32.64 -2.22
N PRO A 6 58.91 33.81 -1.58
CA PRO A 6 59.93 34.36 -0.69
C PRO A 6 59.47 34.48 0.79
N ARG A 7 60.40 34.22 1.73
CA ARG A 7 60.33 34.53 3.18
C ARG A 7 61.03 35.88 3.47
N THR A 8 61.16 36.23 4.76
CA THR A 8 62.10 37.22 5.37
C THR A 8 61.60 38.68 5.42
N ARG A 9 62.05 39.60 6.30
CA ARG A 9 63.19 39.67 7.28
C ARG A 9 62.81 40.74 8.37
N THR A 10 63.43 40.98 9.54
CA THR A 10 64.76 40.67 10.15
C THR A 10 64.70 40.64 11.69
N THR A 11 65.76 40.18 12.35
CA THR A 11 66.03 40.14 13.81
C THR A 11 66.35 41.50 14.48
N ARG A 12 66.33 41.51 15.83
CA ARG A 12 67.15 42.39 16.70
C ARG A 12 68.09 41.55 17.61
N SER A 13 69.01 42.20 18.31
CA SER A 13 70.28 41.62 18.79
C SER A 13 70.33 41.18 20.26
N LEU A 14 71.39 40.43 20.59
CA LEU A 14 71.72 39.87 21.91
C LEU A 14 71.80 40.90 23.05
N HIS A 15 71.49 40.43 24.26
CA HIS A 15 72.44 40.54 25.37
C HIS A 15 72.62 39.18 26.06
N ILE A 16 73.69 39.02 26.83
CA ILE A 16 74.00 37.81 27.60
C ILE A 16 74.12 38.24 29.07
N GLU A 17 73.40 37.56 29.96
CA GLU A 17 73.83 37.40 31.35
C GLU A 17 73.70 35.91 31.71
N THR A 18 74.63 35.43 32.54
CA THR A 18 74.81 34.01 32.90
C THR A 18 74.63 33.83 34.40
N LEU A 19 73.78 32.90 34.84
CA LEU A 19 73.65 32.28 36.17
C LEU A 19 72.45 31.31 36.06
N GLU A 20 72.39 30.10 36.62
CA GLU A 20 73.45 29.13 36.98
C GLU A 20 72.82 27.71 36.99
N ASP A 21 73.64 26.66 36.98
CA ASP A 21 73.33 25.21 37.14
C ASP A 21 71.89 24.67 36.98
N ARG A 22 71.70 23.87 35.89
CA ARG A 22 71.29 22.45 35.97
C ARG A 22 71.41 21.73 34.62
N VAL A 23 72.44 20.89 34.48
CA VAL A 23 72.60 19.89 33.40
C VAL A 23 72.15 18.55 33.97
N VAL A 24 70.90 18.14 33.74
CA VAL A 24 70.44 17.27 32.63
C VAL A 24 70.95 15.83 32.74
N LEU A 25 70.01 14.92 33.07
CA LEU A 25 69.85 13.52 32.65
C LEU A 25 68.65 12.97 33.46
N SER A 26 67.39 13.29 33.12
CA SER A 26 66.64 12.78 31.96
C SER A 26 66.31 11.28 32.01
N SER A 27 65.73 10.83 33.12
CA SER A 27 64.50 10.05 33.03
C SER A 27 63.33 11.01 33.27
N HIS A 28 62.19 10.81 32.59
CA HIS A 28 60.92 11.19 33.24
C HIS A 28 60.77 10.29 34.47
N SER A 29 59.99 10.71 35.46
CA SER A 29 59.58 9.82 36.54
C SER A 29 58.93 8.56 35.94
N ILE A 30 59.16 7.41 36.57
CA ILE A 30 58.27 6.27 36.34
C ILE A 30 56.95 6.68 36.99
N ALA A 31 55.83 6.46 36.31
CA ALA A 31 54.50 6.73 36.86
C ALA A 31 54.32 5.98 38.19
N ASP A 32 53.71 6.62 39.19
CA ASP A 32 53.48 5.96 40.49
C ASP A 32 52.42 4.85 40.35
N PHE A 33 51.49 5.05 39.42
CA PHE A 33 50.51 4.09 38.93
C PHE A 33 50.20 4.35 37.45
N THR A 34 49.67 3.35 36.77
CA THR A 34 49.14 3.47 35.41
C THR A 34 47.72 2.91 35.37
N LEU A 35 46.94 3.26 34.35
CA LEU A 35 45.72 2.51 34.03
C LEU A 35 46.06 1.02 33.84
N ASP A 36 45.16 0.14 34.26
CA ASP A 36 45.41 -1.30 34.30
C ASP A 36 45.56 -1.87 32.88
N SER A 37 46.74 -2.45 32.60
CA SER A 37 47.08 -3.06 31.31
C SER A 37 46.14 -4.19 30.87
N ALA A 38 45.24 -4.66 31.75
CA ALA A 38 44.11 -5.52 31.40
C ALA A 38 43.23 -4.95 30.24
N TYR A 39 43.23 -3.63 30.03
CA TYR A 39 42.51 -2.96 28.92
C TYR A 39 42.80 -3.53 27.51
N GLU A 40 43.99 -4.09 27.24
CA GLU A 40 44.29 -4.66 25.91
C GLU A 40 43.64 -6.05 25.65
N GLN A 41 42.99 -6.69 26.63
CA GLN A 41 42.40 -8.03 26.47
C GLN A 41 40.95 -8.19 26.94
N VAL A 42 40.28 -7.09 27.29
CA VAL A 42 38.82 -7.02 27.49
C VAL A 42 38.35 -5.83 26.64
N GLU A 43 37.54 -5.97 25.57
CA GLU A 43 36.54 -7.00 25.32
C GLU A 43 36.41 -7.40 23.83
N LYS A 44 36.44 -8.71 23.54
CA LYS A 44 35.55 -9.31 22.52
C LYS A 44 35.26 -10.80 22.76
N VAL A 45 35.04 -11.15 24.02
CA VAL A 45 34.50 -12.47 24.38
C VAL A 45 33.00 -12.42 24.16
N VAL A 46 32.54 -12.80 22.97
CA VAL A 46 31.13 -13.11 22.75
C VAL A 46 30.87 -14.48 23.40
N ASP A 47 30.67 -14.48 24.72
CA ASP A 47 30.05 -15.61 25.40
C ASP A 47 28.52 -15.52 25.15
N PRO A 48 27.85 -16.53 24.57
CA PRO A 48 26.43 -16.44 24.22
C PRO A 48 25.44 -16.43 25.41
N GLY A 49 25.83 -15.88 26.56
CA GLY A 49 25.02 -15.87 27.78
C GLY A 49 25.48 -14.84 28.83
N ILE A 50 24.68 -13.77 28.94
CA ILE A 50 24.64 -12.80 30.05
C ILE A 50 25.86 -11.86 30.14
N ASP A 51 25.79 -10.75 29.41
CA ASP A 51 26.46 -9.51 29.81
C ASP A 51 25.84 -9.03 31.15
N GLN A 52 26.64 -8.59 32.14
CA GLN A 52 26.11 -8.01 33.37
C GLN A 52 25.74 -6.53 33.15
N SER A 53 24.62 -6.32 32.46
CA SER A 53 23.97 -5.00 32.40
C SER A 53 23.85 -4.37 33.79
N LEU A 54 23.92 -3.04 33.88
CA LEU A 54 23.72 -2.34 35.15
C LEU A 54 22.40 -2.72 35.84
N PHE A 55 21.36 -3.06 35.07
CA PHE A 55 20.14 -3.69 35.59
C PHE A 55 20.41 -4.96 36.42
N ASN A 56 21.19 -5.92 35.92
CA ASN A 56 21.54 -7.14 36.67
C ASN A 56 22.39 -6.84 37.93
N ALA A 57 23.18 -5.77 37.92
CA ALA A 57 23.88 -5.26 39.11
C ALA A 57 22.90 -4.62 40.12
N HIS A 58 21.89 -3.89 39.64
CA HIS A 58 20.83 -3.30 40.45
C HIS A 58 19.97 -4.36 41.14
N GLU A 59 19.54 -5.40 40.42
CA GLU A 59 18.83 -6.55 41.00
C GLU A 59 19.65 -7.21 42.12
N GLN A 60 20.94 -7.49 41.86
CA GLN A 60 21.82 -8.18 42.80
C GLN A 60 22.07 -7.40 44.11
N SER A 61 22.00 -6.07 44.05
CA SER A 61 22.23 -5.16 45.18
C SER A 61 20.92 -4.62 45.78
N GLY A 62 19.75 -5.09 45.33
CA GLY A 62 18.45 -4.59 45.77
C GLY A 62 18.10 -3.18 45.30
N LEU A 63 18.93 -2.54 44.46
CA LEU A 63 18.72 -1.15 44.05
C LEU A 63 17.40 -0.95 43.28
N THR A 64 16.99 -1.91 42.45
CA THR A 64 15.71 -1.82 41.74
C THR A 64 14.53 -1.82 42.71
N ALA A 65 14.57 -2.68 43.73
CA ALA A 65 13.55 -2.72 44.77
C ALA A 65 13.55 -1.41 45.59
N ALA A 66 14.72 -0.93 46.01
CA ALA A 66 14.86 0.35 46.71
C ALA A 66 14.36 1.55 45.88
N ARG A 67 14.61 1.58 44.57
CA ARG A 67 14.09 2.62 43.66
C ARG A 67 12.57 2.56 43.52
N ASN A 68 12.02 1.37 43.32
CA ASN A 68 10.56 1.17 43.21
C ASN A 68 9.85 1.51 44.52
N ALA A 69 10.50 1.28 45.67
CA ALA A 69 9.98 1.58 47.00
C ALA A 69 10.11 3.06 47.40
N TYR A 70 11.21 3.73 47.06
CA TYR A 70 11.58 5.01 47.67
C TYR A 70 11.95 6.13 46.70
N GLY A 71 12.15 5.85 45.41
CA GLY A 71 12.41 6.87 44.39
C GLY A 71 13.72 7.67 44.53
N PHE A 72 14.58 7.35 45.49
CA PHE A 72 15.83 8.09 45.71
C PHE A 72 16.77 8.02 44.48
N THR A 73 17.35 9.17 44.14
CA THR A 73 18.19 9.37 42.94
C THR A 73 19.54 9.99 43.24
N GLY A 74 19.79 10.43 44.47
CA GLY A 74 20.99 11.20 44.85
C GLY A 74 20.87 12.71 44.57
N ALA A 75 19.69 13.19 44.19
CA ALA A 75 19.44 14.62 43.99
C ALA A 75 19.79 15.46 45.23
N GLY A 76 20.25 16.69 45.02
CA GLY A 76 20.75 17.57 46.07
C GLY A 76 22.24 17.42 46.39
N GLN A 77 22.98 16.57 45.66
CA GLN A 77 24.36 16.19 45.99
C GLN A 77 25.25 16.11 44.75
N THR A 78 26.54 16.39 44.93
CA THR A 78 27.58 16.29 43.90
C THR A 78 28.58 15.18 44.23
N VAL A 79 28.96 14.37 43.22
CA VAL A 79 30.01 13.34 43.33
C VAL A 79 31.23 13.73 42.49
N ALA A 80 32.41 13.82 43.10
CA ALA A 80 33.66 14.05 42.38
C ALA A 80 34.31 12.72 41.95
N VAL A 81 34.68 12.63 40.67
CA VAL A 81 35.37 11.48 40.06
C VAL A 81 36.82 11.87 39.79
N ILE A 82 37.76 11.23 40.49
CA ILE A 82 39.21 11.43 40.32
C ILE A 82 39.73 10.28 39.46
N ASP A 83 39.90 10.52 38.16
CA ASP A 83 40.13 9.49 37.14
C ASP A 83 40.74 10.06 35.83
N THR A 84 40.50 9.47 34.64
CA THR A 84 41.00 9.96 33.34
C THR A 84 40.30 11.21 32.80
N GLY A 85 39.29 11.73 33.52
CA GLY A 85 38.39 12.80 33.06
C GLY A 85 36.96 12.29 32.88
N ILE A 86 36.08 13.12 32.31
CA ILE A 86 34.73 12.71 31.89
C ILE A 86 34.44 13.30 30.51
N ALA A 87 33.99 12.48 29.55
CA ALA A 87 33.35 12.97 28.33
C ALA A 87 31.96 13.54 28.68
N TYR A 88 31.96 14.77 29.18
CA TYR A 88 30.81 15.43 29.81
C TYR A 88 29.67 15.77 28.83
N ASP A 89 29.95 15.73 27.53
CA ASP A 89 28.96 15.89 26.46
C ASP A 89 28.26 14.56 26.11
N HIS A 90 28.60 13.45 26.79
CA HIS A 90 27.85 12.21 26.69
C HIS A 90 26.37 12.41 27.05
N ILE A 91 25.49 11.83 26.23
CA ILE A 91 24.05 12.07 26.29
C ILE A 91 23.47 11.79 27.67
N SER A 92 23.99 10.77 28.35
CA SER A 92 23.54 10.29 29.67
C SER A 92 24.29 10.92 30.85
N LEU A 93 25.33 11.71 30.59
CA LEU A 93 26.10 12.45 31.60
C LEU A 93 25.76 13.95 31.61
N GLY A 94 24.68 14.36 30.92
CA GLY A 94 24.13 15.72 30.99
C GLY A 94 24.50 16.64 29.84
N GLN A 95 25.18 16.16 28.78
CA GLN A 95 25.37 16.89 27.51
C GLN A 95 26.13 18.24 27.61
N GLY A 96 27.03 18.38 28.57
CA GLY A 96 27.90 19.56 28.68
C GLY A 96 28.58 19.73 30.04
N TYR A 97 29.25 20.88 30.20
CA TYR A 97 30.16 21.16 31.32
C TYR A 97 29.93 22.55 31.92
N GLY A 98 29.98 22.64 33.25
CA GLY A 98 29.72 23.85 34.03
C GLY A 98 28.32 23.85 34.67
N SER A 99 28.02 24.91 35.45
CA SER A 99 26.84 25.04 36.34
C SER A 99 25.48 25.20 35.63
N SER A 100 25.25 24.49 34.53
CA SER A 100 23.95 24.35 33.84
C SER A 100 23.81 22.95 33.19
N TYR A 101 24.70 22.03 33.57
CA TYR A 101 24.81 20.65 33.09
C TYR A 101 25.15 19.76 34.29
N ARG A 102 24.87 18.45 34.20
CA ARG A 102 25.16 17.50 35.30
C ARG A 102 26.66 17.48 35.67
N VAL A 103 27.59 17.62 34.71
CA VAL A 103 29.01 17.80 35.04
C VAL A 103 29.28 19.27 35.39
N VAL A 104 28.98 19.65 36.63
CA VAL A 104 28.93 21.05 37.10
C VAL A 104 30.29 21.76 37.13
N GLY A 105 31.41 21.02 37.15
CA GLY A 105 32.76 21.57 37.11
C GLY A 105 33.86 20.52 37.24
N GLY A 106 35.11 20.98 37.40
CA GLY A 106 36.27 20.11 37.43
C GLY A 106 37.59 20.80 37.09
N TRP A 107 38.65 20.00 36.89
CA TRP A 107 40.00 20.45 36.56
C TRP A 107 40.87 19.30 36.03
N ASP A 108 41.80 19.58 35.12
CA ASP A 108 42.84 18.64 34.67
C ASP A 108 44.18 18.95 35.36
N PHE A 109 44.68 18.01 36.16
CA PHE A 109 45.95 18.10 36.87
C PHE A 109 47.13 17.52 36.09
N ALA A 110 46.88 16.65 35.11
CA ALA A 110 47.89 16.06 34.25
C ALA A 110 48.41 17.07 33.21
N GLU A 111 47.51 17.81 32.57
CA GLU A 111 47.83 18.89 31.61
C GLU A 111 47.86 20.29 32.28
N ASN A 112 47.31 20.42 33.50
CA ASN A 112 47.18 21.65 34.28
C ASN A 112 46.32 22.73 33.58
N ASP A 113 45.08 22.39 33.22
CA ASP A 113 44.08 23.36 32.75
C ASP A 113 42.63 23.04 33.18
N ALA A 114 41.67 23.84 32.70
CA ALA A 114 40.28 23.81 33.13
C ALA A 114 39.37 22.81 32.37
N ASN A 115 39.93 21.95 31.51
CA ASN A 115 39.22 21.01 30.63
C ASN A 115 39.46 19.54 31.03
N PRO A 116 38.75 19.01 32.06
CA PRO A 116 38.86 17.61 32.50
C PRO A 116 38.15 16.61 31.56
N TYR A 117 38.14 16.88 30.26
CA TYR A 117 37.50 16.02 29.27
C TYR A 117 38.33 14.75 29.06
N ASP A 118 37.65 13.63 28.77
CA ASP A 118 38.24 12.30 28.62
C ASP A 118 38.57 12.03 27.13
N ASP A 119 39.45 12.82 26.50
CA ASP A 119 39.87 12.71 25.08
C ASP A 119 41.20 11.95 24.84
N ALA A 120 41.84 11.51 25.93
CA ALA A 120 43.11 10.79 25.90
C ALA A 120 43.08 9.53 25.02
N SER A 121 44.21 9.19 24.39
CA SER A 121 44.33 7.92 23.63
C SER A 121 44.23 6.65 24.50
N MET A 122 44.38 6.82 25.81
CA MET A 122 44.14 5.82 26.87
C MET A 122 42.94 6.20 27.77
N GLY A 123 42.15 7.20 27.38
CA GLY A 123 40.94 7.63 28.10
C GLY A 123 39.75 6.68 27.90
N SER A 124 38.60 7.07 28.46
CA SER A 124 37.31 6.36 28.62
C SER A 124 37.03 5.77 29.99
N HIS A 125 38.06 5.52 30.81
CA HIS A 125 37.89 4.88 32.11
C HIS A 125 37.09 5.77 33.08
N GLY A 126 37.44 7.06 33.18
CA GLY A 126 36.73 8.04 34.00
C GLY A 126 35.30 8.30 33.53
N THR A 127 35.06 8.31 32.21
CA THR A 127 33.69 8.36 31.66
C THR A 127 32.86 7.14 32.07
N HIS A 128 33.42 5.94 32.05
CA HIS A 128 32.72 4.71 32.46
C HIS A 128 32.51 4.64 33.98
N VAL A 129 33.44 5.17 34.76
CA VAL A 129 33.31 5.35 36.21
C VAL A 129 32.17 6.32 36.53
N ALA A 130 32.12 7.48 35.86
CA ALA A 130 31.05 8.46 36.00
C ALA A 130 29.68 7.92 35.59
N GLY A 131 29.61 7.11 34.53
CA GLY A 131 28.40 6.40 34.12
C GLY A 131 27.82 5.51 35.20
N ILE A 132 28.65 4.75 35.92
CA ILE A 132 28.22 3.89 37.03
C ILE A 132 27.72 4.73 38.22
N VAL A 133 28.28 5.93 38.46
CA VAL A 133 27.74 6.85 39.47
C VAL A 133 26.37 7.38 39.06
N GLY A 134 26.27 8.04 37.89
CA GLY A 134 25.18 9.00 37.62
C GLY A 134 24.64 9.08 36.19
N SER A 135 24.81 8.03 35.37
CA SER A 135 24.11 7.95 34.08
C SER A 135 22.58 7.95 34.27
N ASP A 136 21.84 8.75 33.49
CA ASP A 136 20.37 8.73 33.44
C ASP A 136 19.80 7.87 32.31
N HIS A 137 20.63 7.08 31.61
CA HIS A 137 20.15 6.22 30.54
C HIS A 137 19.15 5.16 31.04
N VAL A 138 17.99 5.07 30.40
CA VAL A 138 16.87 4.20 30.81
C VAL A 138 17.28 2.73 31.03
N VAL A 139 18.24 2.21 30.26
CA VAL A 139 18.72 0.81 30.35
C VAL A 139 20.09 0.67 31.06
N HIS A 140 20.85 1.77 31.16
CA HIS A 140 22.22 1.79 31.67
C HIS A 140 22.40 2.93 32.68
N SER A 141 21.43 3.06 33.59
CA SER A 141 21.45 4.11 34.61
C SER A 141 22.55 3.81 35.63
N GLY A 142 23.30 4.83 36.03
CA GLY A 142 24.19 4.78 37.18
C GLY A 142 23.38 4.64 38.46
N VAL A 143 24.05 4.36 39.58
CA VAL A 143 23.37 4.09 40.87
C VAL A 143 22.56 5.29 41.37
N ALA A 144 22.99 6.52 41.09
CA ALA A 144 22.36 7.76 41.51
C ALA A 144 22.22 8.78 40.34
N PRO A 145 21.22 8.61 39.45
CA PRO A 145 21.08 9.43 38.22
C PRO A 145 20.70 10.91 38.47
N GLY A 146 20.38 11.27 39.72
CA GLY A 146 20.02 12.62 40.14
C GLY A 146 21.18 13.45 40.70
N VAL A 147 22.38 12.88 40.85
CA VAL A 147 23.56 13.64 41.32
C VAL A 147 24.06 14.60 40.25
N ASP A 148 24.70 15.66 40.70
CA ASP A 148 25.71 16.37 39.92
C ASP A 148 27.06 15.62 39.97
N LEU A 149 27.89 15.85 38.96
CA LEU A 149 29.20 15.21 38.79
C LEU A 149 30.30 16.27 38.69
N VAL A 150 31.48 15.96 39.22
CA VAL A 150 32.68 16.78 39.08
C VAL A 150 33.81 15.92 38.49
N ALA A 151 34.44 16.41 37.42
CA ALA A 151 35.47 15.70 36.67
C ALA A 151 36.89 16.17 37.08
N LEU A 152 37.69 15.31 37.71
CA LEU A 152 39.07 15.63 38.10
C LEU A 152 40.02 14.68 37.37
N ARG A 153 40.67 15.17 36.31
CA ARG A 153 41.57 14.38 35.45
C ARG A 153 42.97 14.31 36.06
N VAL A 154 43.41 13.09 36.39
CA VAL A 154 44.72 12.80 37.04
C VAL A 154 45.56 11.75 36.30
N PHE A 155 45.24 11.51 35.03
CA PHE A 155 46.04 10.70 34.11
C PHE A 155 46.38 11.50 32.84
N ASP A 156 47.60 11.30 32.33
CA ASP A 156 48.01 11.87 31.05
C ASP A 156 47.48 11.06 29.84
N ASP A 157 47.69 11.59 28.63
CA ASP A 157 47.30 10.98 27.35
C ASP A 157 47.84 9.54 27.12
N SER A 158 48.85 9.12 27.90
CA SER A 158 49.49 7.81 27.88
C SER A 158 49.01 6.88 29.01
N GLY A 159 48.05 7.30 29.83
CA GLY A 159 47.52 6.53 30.96
C GLY A 159 48.44 6.47 32.17
N ALA A 160 49.40 7.41 32.29
CA ALA A 160 50.28 7.53 33.45
C ALA A 160 49.70 8.50 34.50
N GLY A 161 49.77 8.11 35.77
CA GLY A 161 49.36 8.93 36.92
C GLY A 161 50.48 9.10 37.95
N TYR A 162 50.37 10.16 38.75
CA TYR A 162 51.28 10.46 39.86
C TYR A 162 50.48 10.82 41.10
N PHE A 163 50.94 10.41 42.28
CA PHE A 163 50.19 10.68 43.51
C PHE A 163 50.12 12.18 43.85
N SER A 164 51.03 13.01 43.35
CA SER A 164 50.93 14.47 43.50
C SER A 164 49.72 15.08 42.78
N TRP A 165 49.28 14.50 41.66
CA TRP A 165 48.06 14.96 40.97
C TRP A 165 46.79 14.53 41.72
N VAL A 166 46.85 13.42 42.46
CA VAL A 166 45.78 12.98 43.36
C VAL A 166 45.74 13.85 44.61
N GLU A 167 46.90 14.22 45.17
CA GLU A 167 47.08 15.18 46.26
C GLU A 167 46.44 16.54 45.89
N ASP A 168 46.85 17.14 44.76
CA ASP A 168 46.27 18.38 44.22
C ASP A 168 44.74 18.27 43.98
N ALA A 169 44.24 17.11 43.53
CA ALA A 169 42.81 16.88 43.27
C ALA A 169 41.97 16.75 44.54
N LEU A 170 42.48 16.12 45.60
CA LEU A 170 41.80 16.03 46.89
C LEU A 170 41.77 17.40 47.59
N ASP A 171 42.86 18.16 47.52
CA ASP A 171 42.94 19.53 48.05
C ASP A 171 41.99 20.48 47.28
N TRP A 172 41.83 20.26 45.96
CA TRP A 172 40.79 20.91 45.15
C TRP A 172 39.38 20.53 45.61
N VAL A 173 39.09 19.26 45.91
CA VAL A 173 37.77 18.84 46.44
C VAL A 173 37.48 19.56 47.75
N HIS A 174 38.44 19.59 48.67
CA HIS A 174 38.28 20.36 49.91
C HIS A 174 37.95 21.82 49.58
N ALA A 175 38.76 22.50 48.76
CA ALA A 175 38.56 23.92 48.45
C ALA A 175 37.19 24.24 47.79
N ASN A 176 36.65 23.35 46.96
CA ASN A 176 35.46 23.60 46.13
C ASN A 176 34.17 22.90 46.61
N ARG A 177 34.20 22.14 47.72
CA ARG A 177 33.06 21.31 48.21
C ARG A 177 31.71 22.03 48.40
N ASN A 178 31.71 23.36 48.53
CA ASN A 178 30.51 24.20 48.64
C ASN A 178 30.46 25.31 47.57
N SER A 179 31.01 25.07 46.37
CA SER A 179 31.12 26.05 45.28
C SER A 179 30.14 25.84 44.12
N PHE A 180 29.32 24.79 44.19
CA PHE A 180 28.25 24.45 43.25
C PHE A 180 26.88 24.60 43.93
N ASP A 181 25.79 24.53 43.17
CA ASP A 181 24.43 24.60 43.72
C ASP A 181 24.13 23.43 44.68
N ASN A 182 24.72 22.26 44.40
CA ASN A 182 24.72 21.08 45.28
C ASN A 182 26.14 20.81 45.84
N PRO A 183 26.31 20.54 47.15
CA PRO A 183 27.62 20.32 47.75
C PRO A 183 28.27 19.00 47.29
N ILE A 184 29.60 18.95 47.25
CA ILE A 184 30.33 17.68 47.06
C ILE A 184 30.20 16.86 48.34
N THR A 185 29.43 15.77 48.29
CA THR A 185 29.22 14.87 49.44
C THR A 185 30.00 13.56 49.32
N THR A 186 30.54 13.26 48.14
CA THR A 186 31.18 11.98 47.83
C THR A 186 32.33 12.17 46.83
N VAL A 187 33.41 11.39 46.99
CA VAL A 187 34.51 11.26 46.04
C VAL A 187 34.67 9.79 45.67
N ASN A 188 34.94 9.52 44.40
CA ASN A 188 35.37 8.21 43.92
C ASN A 188 36.80 8.26 43.35
N LEU A 189 37.67 7.36 43.82
CA LEU A 189 39.01 7.12 43.29
C LEU A 189 39.10 5.68 42.75
N SER A 190 38.94 5.51 41.44
CA SER A 190 38.98 4.20 40.76
C SER A 190 40.38 3.79 40.32
N LEU A 191 41.40 4.23 41.07
CA LEU A 191 42.84 4.13 40.77
C LEU A 191 43.63 3.46 41.91
N GLY A 192 44.88 3.06 41.62
CA GLY A 192 45.81 2.61 42.66
C GLY A 192 47.12 2.03 42.12
N ALA A 193 48.14 1.96 42.98
CA ALA A 193 49.47 1.41 42.66
C ALA A 193 49.62 -0.08 43.06
N GLU A 194 50.70 -0.73 42.59
CA GLU A 194 51.06 -2.11 42.94
C GLU A 194 51.33 -2.29 44.44
N TRP A 195 50.28 -2.57 45.21
CA TRP A 195 50.34 -2.83 46.64
C TRP A 195 49.33 -3.91 47.05
N ASN A 196 49.67 -4.71 48.06
CA ASN A 196 48.76 -5.68 48.65
C ASN A 196 49.16 -5.94 50.11
N SER A 197 48.63 -5.11 51.01
CA SER A 197 48.85 -5.21 52.46
C SER A 197 47.60 -4.79 53.23
N SER A 198 47.57 -5.08 54.53
CA SER A 198 46.62 -4.48 55.48
C SER A 198 47.27 -3.29 56.23
N SER A 199 48.12 -2.54 55.54
CA SER A 199 48.84 -1.36 56.06
C SER A 199 49.29 -0.45 54.93
N ILE A 200 49.21 0.87 55.13
CA ILE A 200 49.74 1.87 54.18
C ILE A 200 51.24 1.66 53.87
N PRO A 201 51.68 1.92 52.62
CA PRO A 201 53.10 1.88 52.26
C PRO A 201 53.87 3.02 52.92
N SER A 202 55.17 2.84 53.14
CA SER A 202 56.03 3.88 53.76
C SER A 202 56.35 5.07 52.86
N TRP A 203 55.68 5.18 51.71
CA TRP A 203 55.76 6.27 50.75
C TRP A 203 54.40 6.94 50.50
N ALA A 204 53.34 6.52 51.22
CA ALA A 204 52.03 7.15 51.23
C ALA A 204 52.10 8.66 51.52
N ASN A 205 51.30 9.45 50.82
CA ASN A 205 51.32 10.91 50.82
C ASN A 205 49.92 11.56 50.73
N LEU A 206 48.83 10.80 50.89
CA LEU A 206 47.44 11.29 50.75
C LEU A 206 46.63 11.21 52.06
N GLU A 207 47.27 10.84 53.19
CA GLU A 207 46.56 10.54 54.44
C GLU A 207 46.01 11.80 55.12
N ASP A 208 46.69 12.94 54.96
CA ASP A 208 46.28 14.25 55.46
C ASP A 208 44.97 14.69 54.75
N GLU A 209 44.92 14.52 53.44
CA GLU A 209 43.83 14.94 52.55
C GLU A 209 42.60 14.04 52.73
N PHE A 210 42.77 12.72 52.78
CA PHE A 210 41.65 11.81 53.07
C PHE A 210 41.06 12.07 54.47
N ALA A 211 41.89 12.29 55.49
CA ALA A 211 41.42 12.64 56.83
C ALA A 211 40.68 13.99 56.87
N GLN A 212 41.08 14.96 56.03
CA GLN A 212 40.41 16.24 55.90
C GLN A 212 39.05 16.11 55.20
N LEU A 213 38.95 15.33 54.11
CA LEU A 213 37.69 15.07 53.41
C LEU A 213 36.69 14.30 54.29
N GLU A 214 37.14 13.27 55.03
CA GLU A 214 36.29 12.55 55.99
C GLU A 214 35.76 13.52 57.07
N ALA A 215 36.62 14.40 57.60
CA ALA A 215 36.24 15.41 58.59
C ALA A 215 35.28 16.49 58.06
N ASP A 216 35.20 16.67 56.73
CA ASP A 216 34.21 17.49 56.04
C ASP A 216 32.86 16.76 55.81
N GLY A 217 32.75 15.48 56.18
CA GLY A 217 31.55 14.67 55.97
C GLY A 217 31.43 14.08 54.56
N ILE A 218 32.52 14.08 53.80
CA ILE A 218 32.60 13.53 52.45
C ILE A 218 32.85 12.01 52.52
N PHE A 219 32.09 11.23 51.74
CA PHE A 219 32.30 9.78 51.62
C PHE A 219 33.34 9.49 50.54
N ILE A 220 34.36 8.69 50.83
CA ILE A 220 35.53 8.47 49.94
C ILE A 220 35.56 6.99 49.51
N ALA A 221 35.01 6.68 48.34
CA ALA A 221 35.04 5.35 47.76
C ALA A 221 36.35 5.11 47.00
N VAL A 222 37.05 4.01 47.28
CA VAL A 222 38.34 3.68 46.63
C VAL A 222 38.41 2.24 46.17
N ALA A 223 38.86 2.01 44.93
CA ALA A 223 38.98 0.68 44.34
C ALA A 223 40.06 -0.19 45.04
N ALA A 224 39.65 -1.34 45.61
CA ALA A 224 40.52 -2.22 46.40
C ALA A 224 41.72 -2.81 45.64
N GLY A 225 41.66 -2.87 44.30
CA GLY A 225 42.71 -3.34 43.40
C GLY A 225 42.44 -4.71 42.75
N ASN A 226 43.03 -4.94 41.57
CA ASN A 226 42.75 -6.09 40.70
C ASN A 226 43.79 -7.22 40.77
N SER A 227 44.76 -7.17 41.69
CA SER A 227 45.93 -8.06 41.66
C SER A 227 45.82 -9.34 42.51
N PHE A 228 44.64 -9.75 42.97
CA PHE A 228 44.50 -10.88 43.91
C PHE A 228 44.98 -12.22 43.36
N THR A 229 44.82 -12.49 42.06
CA THR A 229 45.38 -13.70 41.42
C THR A 229 46.91 -13.74 41.42
N SER A 230 47.55 -12.57 41.31
CA SER A 230 49.02 -12.42 41.31
C SER A 230 49.61 -12.56 42.72
N TYR A 231 48.93 -12.01 43.73
CA TYR A 231 49.39 -12.07 45.13
C TYR A 231 48.94 -13.34 45.88
N ASN A 232 47.76 -13.88 45.55
CA ASN A 232 47.10 -15.02 46.19
C ASN A 232 47.08 -14.94 47.74
N THR A 233 46.87 -13.74 48.28
CA THR A 233 46.77 -13.46 49.72
C THR A 233 46.00 -12.15 49.98
N THR A 234 45.36 -12.04 51.15
CA THR A 234 44.62 -10.85 51.57
C THR A 234 45.50 -9.60 51.70
N GLY A 235 44.91 -8.45 51.43
CA GLY A 235 45.51 -7.12 51.38
C GLY A 235 44.76 -6.22 50.40
N LEU A 236 45.09 -4.93 50.40
CA LEU A 236 44.52 -3.88 49.55
C LEU A 236 45.62 -3.11 48.81
N SER A 237 45.22 -2.44 47.72
CA SER A 237 46.01 -1.45 46.99
C SER A 237 46.30 -0.20 47.84
N TYR A 238 47.16 0.68 47.34
CA TYR A 238 47.19 2.08 47.77
C TYR A 238 46.55 2.93 46.66
N PRO A 239 45.58 3.82 46.95
CA PRO A 239 45.22 4.35 48.27
C PRO A 239 44.20 3.55 49.12
N ALA A 240 43.58 2.48 48.62
CA ALA A 240 42.47 1.78 49.31
C ALA A 240 42.78 1.27 50.73
N VAL A 241 44.05 1.04 51.06
CA VAL A 241 44.51 0.62 52.40
C VAL A 241 44.60 1.77 53.42
N SER A 242 44.27 3.01 53.07
CA SER A 242 44.16 4.13 54.02
C SER A 242 42.99 3.91 55.00
N PRO A 243 43.12 4.26 56.30
CA PRO A 243 42.05 4.09 57.27
C PRO A 243 40.93 5.15 57.16
N TYR A 244 41.08 6.16 56.30
CA TYR A 244 40.17 7.30 56.14
C TYR A 244 39.21 7.17 54.94
N VAL A 245 39.24 6.02 54.26
CA VAL A 245 38.47 5.76 53.03
C VAL A 245 37.71 4.44 53.12
N VAL A 246 36.71 4.26 52.25
CA VAL A 246 35.95 3.02 52.13
C VAL A 246 36.53 2.19 50.96
N PRO A 247 37.26 1.08 51.25
CA PRO A 247 37.80 0.22 50.20
C PRO A 247 36.73 -0.69 49.59
N VAL A 248 36.65 -0.70 48.27
CA VAL A 248 35.59 -1.37 47.52
C VAL A 248 36.12 -2.54 46.70
N SER A 249 35.62 -3.74 47.01
CA SER A 249 35.87 -4.98 46.27
C SER A 249 34.82 -5.22 45.18
N SER A 250 35.17 -6.04 44.18
CA SER A 250 34.27 -6.39 43.07
C SER A 250 33.58 -7.74 43.28
N VAL A 251 32.29 -7.84 42.95
CA VAL A 251 31.56 -9.09 42.68
C VAL A 251 31.15 -9.22 41.21
N ASN A 252 30.91 -10.46 40.77
CA ASN A 252 30.35 -10.81 39.46
C ASN A 252 28.81 -10.93 39.48
N ASP A 253 28.22 -11.29 38.35
CA ASP A 253 26.80 -11.60 38.11
C ASP A 253 26.18 -12.57 39.14
N ALA A 254 26.91 -13.64 39.50
CA ALA A 254 26.50 -14.60 40.51
C ALA A 254 26.61 -14.08 41.96
N GLY A 255 27.05 -12.83 42.14
CA GLY A 255 27.22 -12.18 43.43
C GLY A 255 28.40 -12.70 44.26
N GLN A 256 29.36 -13.36 43.60
CA GLN A 256 30.58 -13.90 44.20
C GLN A 256 31.73 -12.93 43.97
N LEU A 257 32.69 -12.87 44.90
CA LEU A 257 33.84 -11.96 44.75
C LEU A 257 34.66 -12.29 43.50
N SER A 258 34.79 -11.30 42.62
CA SER A 258 35.52 -11.39 41.35
C SER A 258 36.93 -11.91 41.57
N TYR A 259 37.39 -12.78 40.67
CA TYR A 259 38.63 -13.53 40.84
C TYR A 259 39.88 -12.64 40.98
N PHE A 260 39.85 -11.45 40.37
CA PHE A 260 40.91 -10.43 40.42
C PHE A 260 40.86 -9.56 41.70
N SER A 261 39.69 -9.41 42.33
CA SER A 261 39.49 -8.40 43.38
C SER A 261 40.33 -8.68 44.62
N GLN A 262 41.07 -7.68 45.08
CA GLN A 262 41.75 -7.69 46.38
C GLN A 262 40.74 -7.79 47.54
N ARG A 263 41.26 -8.20 48.70
CA ARG A 263 40.51 -8.86 49.79
C ARG A 263 41.00 -8.39 51.16
N ASP A 264 40.16 -7.72 51.93
CA ASP A 264 40.39 -7.43 53.36
C ASP A 264 39.06 -7.51 54.13
N ALA A 265 39.11 -7.62 55.46
CA ALA A 265 37.90 -7.65 56.29
C ALA A 265 37.18 -6.29 56.38
N GLY A 266 37.89 -5.19 56.08
CA GLY A 266 37.34 -3.84 56.02
C GLY A 266 36.76 -3.42 54.66
N VAL A 267 36.62 -4.34 53.69
CA VAL A 267 35.99 -4.00 52.40
C VAL A 267 34.46 -4.05 52.48
N ILE A 268 33.82 -3.32 51.58
CA ILE A 268 32.49 -3.66 51.09
C ILE A 268 32.58 -4.04 49.61
N ALA A 269 31.83 -5.05 49.19
CA ALA A 269 31.85 -5.54 47.82
C ALA A 269 30.63 -5.08 47.02
N ALA A 270 30.84 -4.62 45.79
CA ALA A 270 29.77 -4.17 44.88
C ALA A 270 30.00 -4.72 43.45
N PRO A 271 28.98 -4.71 42.58
CA PRO A 271 29.10 -5.22 41.21
C PRO A 271 30.21 -4.50 40.43
N GLY A 272 31.16 -5.27 39.88
CA GLY A 272 32.35 -4.69 39.22
C GLY A 272 32.97 -5.57 38.13
N GLN A 273 32.35 -6.68 37.75
CA GLN A 273 32.84 -7.55 36.67
C GLN A 273 31.77 -7.72 35.59
N GLY A 274 32.07 -7.31 34.36
CA GLY A 274 31.15 -7.36 33.22
C GLY A 274 30.13 -6.22 33.22
N ILE A 275 30.47 -5.07 33.81
CA ILE A 275 29.55 -3.93 33.97
C ILE A 275 29.56 -3.07 32.71
N VAL A 276 28.39 -2.87 32.10
CA VAL A 276 28.19 -1.99 30.95
C VAL A 276 27.97 -0.54 31.39
N SER A 277 28.78 0.42 30.93
CA SER A 277 28.56 1.85 31.17
C SER A 277 29.08 2.77 30.06
N THR A 278 28.89 4.08 30.24
CA THR A 278 29.12 5.14 29.24
C THR A 278 30.58 5.25 28.83
N VAL A 279 30.86 5.42 27.53
CA VAL A 279 32.21 5.71 27.01
C VAL A 279 32.19 6.80 25.94
N PRO A 280 33.32 7.45 25.62
CA PRO A 280 33.40 8.41 24.52
C PRO A 280 33.19 7.76 23.14
N ASP A 281 32.72 8.54 22.15
CA ASP A 281 32.51 8.13 20.75
C ASP A 281 33.74 7.47 20.10
N TYR A 282 34.96 7.83 20.53
CA TYR A 282 36.22 7.25 20.03
C TYR A 282 36.55 5.87 20.61
N VAL A 283 35.71 5.30 21.49
CA VAL A 283 35.86 3.93 22.02
C VAL A 283 34.75 3.01 21.53
N GLY A 284 33.53 3.53 21.33
CA GLY A 284 32.39 2.74 20.86
C GLY A 284 32.29 2.64 19.34
N ASN A 285 31.39 3.41 18.74
CA ASN A 285 30.93 3.21 17.36
C ASN A 285 31.41 4.27 16.35
N PHE A 286 32.04 5.35 16.81
CA PHE A 286 32.71 6.38 15.98
C PHE A 286 31.78 7.09 14.97
N ASN A 287 30.50 7.29 15.30
CA ASN A 287 29.57 8.00 14.41
C ASN A 287 29.66 9.53 14.51
N GLY A 288 30.30 10.06 15.56
CA GLY A 288 30.34 11.47 15.89
C GLY A 288 29.19 11.93 16.79
N GLN A 289 28.58 11.01 17.55
CA GLN A 289 27.62 11.30 18.62
C GLN A 289 28.11 10.61 19.90
N THR A 290 27.97 11.31 21.02
CA THR A 290 28.45 10.87 22.33
C THR A 290 27.36 10.06 23.04
N ASP A 291 26.97 8.93 22.45
CA ASP A 291 25.89 8.04 22.90
C ASP A 291 26.32 6.59 23.18
N ASP A 292 27.64 6.36 23.26
CA ASP A 292 28.24 5.01 23.33
C ASP A 292 28.33 4.40 24.74
N PHE A 293 28.30 3.07 24.78
CA PHE A 293 28.46 2.24 25.99
C PHE A 293 29.40 1.06 25.70
N ALA A 294 30.19 0.65 26.68
CA ALA A 294 31.07 -0.52 26.62
C ALA A 294 31.08 -1.26 27.96
N THR A 295 31.68 -2.46 28.00
CA THR A 295 31.73 -3.32 29.20
C THR A 295 33.13 -3.35 29.80
N PHE A 296 33.30 -2.89 31.04
CA PHE A 296 34.58 -3.02 31.77
C PHE A 296 34.47 -3.92 33.01
N SER A 297 35.62 -4.34 33.52
CA SER A 297 35.75 -5.22 34.69
C SER A 297 36.92 -4.80 35.58
N GLY A 298 36.64 -4.51 36.85
CA GLY A 298 37.62 -4.12 37.83
C GLY A 298 36.98 -3.66 39.14
N THR A 299 37.77 -3.60 40.20
CA THR A 299 37.36 -2.88 41.43
C THR A 299 37.05 -1.41 41.16
N SER A 300 37.63 -0.84 40.10
CA SER A 300 37.33 0.45 39.50
C SER A 300 35.88 0.63 39.02
N MET A 301 35.14 -0.46 38.72
CA MET A 301 33.71 -0.41 38.41
C MET A 301 32.84 -0.57 39.68
N ALA A 302 33.33 -1.31 40.67
CA ALA A 302 32.63 -1.49 41.95
C ALA A 302 32.68 -0.22 42.82
N SER A 303 33.80 0.50 42.83
CA SER A 303 33.99 1.74 43.60
C SER A 303 32.93 2.82 43.33
N PRO A 304 32.65 3.24 42.07
CA PRO A 304 31.60 4.22 41.76
C PRO A 304 30.19 3.71 42.09
N TYR A 305 29.99 2.38 42.11
CA TYR A 305 28.73 1.78 42.52
C TYR A 305 28.44 2.04 44.01
N VAL A 306 29.46 1.94 44.87
CA VAL A 306 29.36 2.29 46.31
C VAL A 306 29.28 3.81 46.49
N ALA A 307 30.01 4.60 45.70
CA ALA A 307 29.92 6.06 45.71
C ALA A 307 28.48 6.53 45.42
N GLY A 308 27.85 6.02 44.35
CA GLY A 308 26.45 6.29 44.04
C GLY A 308 25.49 5.76 45.11
N ALA A 309 25.78 4.62 45.76
CA ALA A 309 24.94 4.14 46.86
C ALA A 309 25.01 5.06 48.10
N SER A 310 26.17 5.69 48.35
CA SER A 310 26.37 6.54 49.53
C SER A 310 25.47 7.79 49.53
N VAL A 311 25.23 8.38 48.36
CA VAL A 311 24.33 9.53 48.21
C VAL A 311 22.85 9.15 48.35
N LEU A 312 22.45 7.94 47.95
CA LEU A 312 21.08 7.44 48.17
C LEU A 312 20.79 7.26 49.66
N LEU A 313 21.74 6.66 50.41
CA LEU A 313 21.64 6.54 51.86
C LEU A 313 21.61 7.92 52.55
N ARG A 314 22.37 8.90 52.04
CA ARG A 314 22.31 10.28 52.55
C ARG A 314 20.92 10.90 52.31
N GLN A 315 20.34 10.72 51.12
CA GLN A 315 19.00 11.22 50.79
C GLN A 315 17.92 10.59 51.70
N ALA A 316 18.02 9.29 52.01
CA ALA A 316 17.14 8.61 52.96
C ALA A 316 17.27 9.17 54.39
N PHE A 317 18.50 9.41 54.86
CA PHE A 317 18.73 10.04 56.17
C PHE A 317 18.18 11.47 56.25
N GLU A 318 18.29 12.23 55.17
CA GLU A 318 17.78 13.61 55.09
C GLU A 318 16.25 13.66 55.05
N PHE A 319 15.59 12.71 54.37
CA PHE A 319 14.13 12.54 54.42
C PHE A 319 13.60 12.32 55.84
N VAL A 320 14.24 11.46 56.64
CA VAL A 320 13.88 11.24 58.06
C VAL A 320 14.38 12.34 59.00
N GLY A 321 14.80 13.50 58.45
CA GLY A 321 15.18 14.70 59.20
C GLY A 321 16.58 14.69 59.82
N GLN A 322 17.45 13.72 59.47
CA GLN A 322 18.79 13.61 60.04
C GLN A 322 19.84 14.43 59.27
N ALA A 323 20.05 15.68 59.67
CA ALA A 323 21.09 16.54 59.11
C ALA A 323 22.52 16.15 59.55
N ASN A 324 23.52 16.48 58.71
CA ASN A 324 24.97 16.25 58.93
C ASN A 324 25.39 14.77 58.93
N VAL A 325 24.93 14.01 57.93
CA VAL A 325 25.31 12.60 57.73
C VAL A 325 26.81 12.46 57.43
N THR A 326 27.50 11.54 58.10
CA THR A 326 28.95 11.28 57.95
C THR A 326 29.27 10.00 57.18
N GLN A 327 30.52 9.87 56.70
CA GLN A 327 31.07 8.63 56.12
C GLN A 327 30.82 7.42 57.01
N ASP A 328 31.20 7.52 58.29
CA ASP A 328 31.01 6.48 59.32
C ASP A 328 29.56 5.99 59.40
N GLN A 329 28.56 6.88 59.36
CA GLN A 329 27.15 6.50 59.47
C GLN A 329 26.68 5.74 58.24
N ILE A 330 27.00 6.23 57.03
CA ILE A 330 26.63 5.59 55.76
C ILE A 330 27.30 4.21 55.68
N TYR A 331 28.60 4.15 55.92
CA TYR A 331 29.38 2.93 55.85
C TYR A 331 28.98 1.90 56.92
N ALA A 332 28.66 2.33 58.14
CA ALA A 332 28.15 1.43 59.19
C ALA A 332 26.77 0.85 58.86
N VAL A 333 25.86 1.64 58.26
CA VAL A 333 24.60 1.10 57.72
C VAL A 333 24.91 0.05 56.66
N MET A 334 25.65 0.41 55.60
CA MET A 334 26.03 -0.51 54.53
C MET A 334 26.64 -1.82 55.04
N GLN A 335 27.60 -1.78 55.99
CA GLN A 335 28.24 -2.98 56.53
C GLN A 335 27.36 -3.80 57.48
N SER A 336 26.37 -3.19 58.14
CA SER A 336 25.45 -3.89 59.03
C SER A 336 24.27 -4.55 58.31
N THR A 337 23.92 -4.07 57.12
CA THR A 337 22.84 -4.60 56.27
C THR A 337 23.35 -5.45 55.10
N ALA A 338 24.65 -5.41 54.81
CA ALA A 338 25.29 -6.17 53.74
C ALA A 338 25.13 -7.70 53.83
N ASP A 339 24.85 -8.30 52.67
CA ASP A 339 24.84 -9.75 52.48
C ASP A 339 26.24 -10.34 52.72
N GLN A 340 26.30 -11.55 53.29
CA GLN A 340 27.56 -12.21 53.62
C GLN A 340 27.97 -13.22 52.54
N VAL A 341 28.85 -12.80 51.63
CA VAL A 341 29.36 -13.60 50.51
C VAL A 341 30.56 -14.44 50.94
N TRP A 342 30.45 -15.76 50.83
CA TRP A 342 31.54 -16.69 51.14
C TRP A 342 32.56 -16.80 49.99
N ASP A 343 33.83 -16.54 50.29
CA ASP A 343 34.95 -16.72 49.37
C ASP A 343 35.70 -18.04 49.63
N ALA A 344 35.76 -18.90 48.62
CA ALA A 344 36.51 -20.13 48.66
C ALA A 344 38.04 -19.92 48.57
N ALA A 345 38.52 -18.77 48.10
CA ALA A 345 39.96 -18.51 47.95
C ALA A 345 40.63 -18.16 49.30
N THR A 346 39.98 -17.36 50.14
CA THR A 346 40.49 -17.01 51.48
C THR A 346 39.87 -17.82 52.62
N ASN A 347 38.77 -18.55 52.36
CA ASN A 347 37.97 -19.27 53.38
C ASN A 347 37.42 -18.29 54.45
N GLN A 348 36.85 -17.17 53.98
CA GLN A 348 36.23 -16.11 54.78
C GLN A 348 34.91 -15.67 54.12
N SER A 349 34.05 -15.00 54.88
CA SER A 349 32.93 -14.23 54.33
C SER A 349 33.31 -12.76 54.25
N TYR A 350 32.81 -12.07 53.23
CA TYR A 350 32.92 -10.62 53.05
C TYR A 350 31.54 -10.01 52.86
N ALA A 351 31.40 -8.75 53.25
CA ALA A 351 30.19 -7.97 53.07
C ALA A 351 30.00 -7.57 51.60
N ARG A 352 28.81 -7.84 51.05
CA ARG A 352 28.35 -7.34 49.75
C ARG A 352 27.23 -6.34 49.98
N LEU A 353 27.33 -5.18 49.34
CA LEU A 353 26.35 -4.10 49.42
C LEU A 353 24.93 -4.58 49.07
N ASN A 354 24.01 -4.35 50.00
CA ASN A 354 22.57 -4.53 49.83
C ASN A 354 21.91 -3.17 50.11
N ILE A 355 21.49 -2.48 49.05
CA ILE A 355 20.98 -1.09 49.07
C ILE A 355 19.54 -1.04 49.56
N GLU A 356 18.72 -2.05 49.24
CA GLU A 356 17.36 -2.22 49.78
C GLU A 356 17.41 -2.29 51.31
N ALA A 357 18.09 -3.30 51.87
CA ALA A 357 18.22 -3.46 53.32
C ALA A 357 18.90 -2.27 54.01
N ALA A 358 19.77 -1.53 53.31
CA ALA A 358 20.42 -0.32 53.82
C ALA A 358 19.47 0.88 53.91
N ILE A 359 18.55 1.05 52.96
CA ILE A 359 17.56 2.14 52.97
C ILE A 359 16.38 1.79 53.89
N ASP A 360 15.90 0.54 53.86
CA ASP A 360 14.90 -0.01 54.81
C ASP A 360 15.31 0.21 56.28
N ALA A 361 16.62 0.16 56.59
CA ALA A 361 17.15 0.38 57.93
C ALA A 361 17.19 1.86 58.39
N VAL A 362 16.92 2.80 57.47
CA VAL A 362 16.88 4.25 57.73
C VAL A 362 15.45 4.79 57.69
N MET A 363 14.62 4.28 56.77
CA MET A 363 13.24 4.73 56.55
C MET A 363 12.31 4.35 57.71
N PRO A 364 11.21 5.11 57.93
CA PRO A 364 10.22 4.75 58.94
C PRO A 364 9.43 3.49 58.54
N ALA A 365 8.79 2.87 59.51
CA ALA A 365 7.73 1.91 59.24
C ALA A 365 6.39 2.67 59.04
N ASP A 366 5.55 2.13 58.14
CA ASP A 366 4.12 2.44 57.97
C ASP A 366 3.45 2.78 59.32
N ASP A 367 2.87 3.98 59.41
CA ASP A 367 2.26 4.53 60.62
C ASP A 367 0.73 4.38 60.69
N TYR A 368 0.05 4.06 59.58
CA TYR A 368 -1.38 3.76 59.54
C TYR A 368 -1.72 2.42 58.87
N GLY A 369 -1.78 2.33 57.54
CA GLY A 369 -1.91 1.03 56.88
C GLY A 369 -2.62 1.01 55.53
N SER A 370 -1.85 0.64 54.50
CA SER A 370 -2.11 0.79 53.07
C SER A 370 -3.14 -0.15 52.42
N THR A 371 -4.22 -0.50 53.12
CA THR A 371 -5.41 -1.14 52.52
C THR A 371 -6.73 -0.70 53.17
N LEU A 372 -7.82 -0.75 52.40
CA LEU A 372 -9.20 -0.64 52.89
C LEU A 372 -9.56 -1.62 54.03
N ALA A 373 -8.83 -2.73 54.18
CA ALA A 373 -9.03 -3.72 55.24
C ALA A 373 -8.25 -3.44 56.53
N THR A 374 -7.23 -2.57 56.45
CA THR A 374 -6.40 -2.10 57.58
C THR A 374 -6.73 -0.68 58.02
N ALA A 375 -7.61 0.02 57.28
CA ALA A 375 -7.97 1.42 57.47
C ALA A 375 -8.15 1.85 58.94
N TYR A 376 -7.48 2.94 59.31
CA TYR A 376 -7.46 3.48 60.66
C TYR A 376 -8.81 4.10 61.04
N GLY A 377 -9.35 3.68 62.19
CA GLY A 377 -10.69 4.08 62.63
C GLY A 377 -10.72 5.43 63.34
N LEU A 378 -11.14 6.48 62.62
CA LEU A 378 -11.42 7.82 63.20
C LEU A 378 -12.63 7.82 64.15
N GLY A 379 -13.52 6.82 64.02
CA GLY A 379 -14.68 6.63 64.90
C GLY A 379 -15.98 7.18 64.32
N THR A 380 -16.65 8.08 65.05
CA THR A 380 -17.91 8.71 64.61
C THR A 380 -17.69 10.20 64.38
N VAL A 381 -17.99 10.70 63.18
CA VAL A 381 -17.89 12.13 62.82
C VAL A 381 -19.29 12.73 62.81
N ALA A 382 -19.43 13.90 63.44
CA ALA A 382 -20.70 14.58 63.63
C ALA A 382 -20.83 15.83 62.75
N ASP A 383 -22.09 16.22 62.52
CA ASP A 383 -22.48 17.50 61.95
C ASP A 383 -21.80 18.66 62.71
N ASN A 384 -21.04 19.49 61.99
CA ASN A 384 -20.28 20.62 62.54
C ASN A 384 -19.24 20.29 63.66
N ASP A 385 -18.64 19.09 63.68
CA ASP A 385 -17.59 18.69 64.65
C ASP A 385 -16.26 18.33 63.95
N PRO A 386 -15.37 19.31 63.68
CA PRO A 386 -14.19 19.11 62.84
C PRO A 386 -13.04 18.39 63.56
N GLY A 387 -12.37 17.49 62.83
CA GLY A 387 -11.20 16.72 63.30
C GLY A 387 -9.95 16.93 62.43
N SER A 388 -8.84 16.35 62.88
CA SER A 388 -7.50 16.51 62.27
C SER A 388 -6.62 15.28 62.56
N ILE A 389 -5.78 14.86 61.61
CA ILE A 389 -4.83 13.72 61.71
C ILE A 389 -3.59 13.96 60.84
N ALA A 390 -2.44 13.36 61.19
CA ALA A 390 -1.17 13.57 60.49
C ALA A 390 -0.36 12.27 60.37
N GLY A 391 0.30 12.05 59.23
CA GLY A 391 1.01 10.80 58.89
C GLY A 391 2.18 10.98 57.92
N SER A 392 2.81 9.86 57.53
CA SER A 392 3.98 9.85 56.64
C SER A 392 3.93 8.76 55.58
N LEU A 393 3.87 9.17 54.32
CA LEU A 393 3.88 8.28 53.16
C LEU A 393 5.33 7.88 52.90
N GLY A 394 5.76 6.82 53.59
CA GLY A 394 7.15 6.40 53.71
C GLY A 394 7.68 5.70 52.45
N ARG A 395 6.79 5.31 51.54
CA ARG A 395 7.10 4.63 50.27
C ARG A 395 6.34 5.24 49.09
N LEU A 396 6.77 4.95 47.86
CA LEU A 396 6.07 5.37 46.64
C LEU A 396 4.76 4.60 46.43
N ASP A 397 4.72 3.33 46.85
CA ASP A 397 3.52 2.47 46.86
C ASP A 397 2.69 2.62 48.14
N ASP A 398 2.95 3.66 48.95
CA ASP A 398 2.27 3.90 50.22
C ASP A 398 0.96 4.69 50.08
N ALA A 399 0.03 4.36 50.96
CA ALA A 399 -1.27 5.00 51.06
C ALA A 399 -1.86 4.80 52.47
N ASP A 400 -2.63 5.76 52.95
CA ASP A 400 -3.24 5.73 54.28
C ASP A 400 -4.75 5.85 54.20
N TYR A 401 -5.42 4.79 54.67
CA TYR A 401 -6.87 4.70 54.62
C TYR A 401 -7.49 5.03 55.98
N PHE A 402 -8.47 5.92 56.00
CA PHE A 402 -9.15 6.39 57.21
C PHE A 402 -10.65 6.08 57.14
N THR A 403 -11.19 5.40 58.14
CA THR A 403 -12.60 4.99 58.17
C THR A 403 -13.39 5.62 59.32
N PHE A 404 -14.62 6.07 59.03
CA PHE A 404 -15.47 6.81 59.95
C PHE A 404 -16.96 6.53 59.73
N THR A 405 -17.77 6.69 60.79
CA THR A 405 -19.24 6.63 60.70
C THR A 405 -19.84 8.03 60.79
N ALA A 406 -20.60 8.44 59.78
CA ALA A 406 -21.28 9.73 59.77
C ALA A 406 -22.52 9.70 60.68
N THR A 407 -22.71 10.68 61.58
CA THR A 407 -23.93 10.75 62.42
C THR A 407 -25.08 11.53 61.78
N ALA A 408 -24.86 12.18 60.63
CA ALA A 408 -25.84 12.96 59.89
C ALA A 408 -25.82 12.58 58.40
N SER A 409 -26.88 12.92 57.66
CA SER A 409 -26.91 12.82 56.20
C SER A 409 -26.64 14.19 55.58
N GLY A 410 -25.83 14.24 54.53
CA GLY A 410 -25.38 15.50 53.95
C GLY A 410 -24.11 15.33 53.11
N THR A 411 -23.11 16.18 53.31
CA THR A 411 -21.81 16.18 52.61
C THR A 411 -20.68 16.11 53.64
N ALA A 412 -19.83 15.09 53.57
CA ALA A 412 -18.55 15.09 54.29
C ALA A 412 -17.48 15.78 53.46
N SER A 413 -16.52 16.40 54.14
CA SER A 413 -15.50 17.29 53.59
C SER A 413 -14.15 17.00 54.24
N PHE A 414 -13.08 16.93 53.45
CA PHE A 414 -11.71 16.66 53.92
C PHE A 414 -10.71 17.58 53.20
N ASP A 415 -9.83 18.24 53.95
CA ASP A 415 -8.74 19.08 53.43
C ASP A 415 -7.40 18.39 53.68
N LEU A 416 -6.61 18.16 52.61
CA LEU A 416 -5.28 17.54 52.67
C LEU A 416 -4.19 18.61 52.49
N THR A 417 -3.16 18.58 53.33
CA THR A 417 -1.94 19.38 53.16
C THR A 417 -0.71 18.50 53.37
N SER A 418 0.34 18.73 52.60
CA SER A 418 1.58 17.94 52.65
C SER A 418 2.83 18.81 52.59
N SER A 419 3.95 18.28 53.10
CA SER A 419 5.19 19.03 53.35
C SER A 419 5.87 19.62 52.10
N ASP A 420 5.56 19.04 50.94
CA ASP A 420 6.04 19.41 49.61
C ASP A 420 4.88 19.72 48.61
N GLY A 421 3.64 19.38 48.97
CA GLY A 421 2.45 19.53 48.15
C GLY A 421 2.15 18.36 47.20
N THR A 422 2.72 17.16 47.41
CA THR A 422 2.59 16.04 46.45
C THR A 422 1.58 14.95 46.81
N ALA A 423 1.29 14.74 48.11
CA ALA A 423 0.26 13.78 48.53
C ALA A 423 -1.11 14.10 47.91
N GLN A 424 -1.84 13.07 47.48
CA GLN A 424 -3.15 13.19 46.83
C GLN A 424 -4.18 12.22 47.41
N TRP A 425 -5.45 12.36 47.03
CA TRP A 425 -6.53 11.45 47.45
C TRP A 425 -6.61 10.20 46.56
N ASP A 426 -6.60 9.01 47.16
CA ASP A 426 -6.82 7.74 46.44
C ASP A 426 -8.29 7.64 45.97
N ALA A 427 -8.47 7.62 44.64
CA ALA A 427 -9.77 7.47 44.02
C ALA A 427 -10.42 6.08 44.27
N SER A 428 -9.65 5.05 44.65
CA SER A 428 -10.16 3.70 44.89
C SER A 428 -11.01 3.57 46.16
N ALA A 429 -10.68 4.34 47.20
CA ALA A 429 -11.48 4.40 48.42
C ALA A 429 -12.80 5.18 48.27
N ILE A 430 -12.90 6.10 47.31
CA ILE A 430 -13.82 7.23 47.38
C ILE A 430 -14.81 7.23 46.19
N SER A 431 -15.77 6.31 46.22
CA SER A 431 -16.68 6.02 45.09
C SER A 431 -17.71 7.11 44.72
N ALA A 432 -17.65 8.31 45.29
CA ALA A 432 -18.70 9.34 45.15
C ALA A 432 -18.27 10.79 45.49
N ALA A 433 -16.99 11.15 45.36
CA ALA A 433 -16.49 12.49 45.69
C ALA A 433 -16.17 13.37 44.49
N SER A 434 -16.20 14.68 44.72
CA SER A 434 -15.46 15.67 43.94
C SER A 434 -14.31 16.22 44.78
N THR A 435 -13.17 16.44 44.14
CA THR A 435 -12.06 17.22 44.70
C THR A 435 -12.08 18.61 44.09
N ASP A 436 -11.98 19.65 44.92
CA ASP A 436 -12.03 21.04 44.46
C ASP A 436 -10.66 21.55 43.97
N ALA A 437 -10.63 22.79 43.47
CA ALA A 437 -9.41 23.42 42.93
C ALA A 437 -8.34 23.75 43.99
N ASN A 438 -8.60 23.51 45.27
CA ASN A 438 -7.68 23.66 46.40
C ASN A 438 -7.22 22.31 46.98
N GLY A 439 -7.73 21.19 46.46
CA GLY A 439 -7.44 19.84 46.98
C GLY A 439 -8.44 19.34 48.03
N LYS A 440 -9.53 20.08 48.32
CA LYS A 440 -10.55 19.66 49.28
C LYS A 440 -11.47 18.60 48.66
N LEU A 441 -11.56 17.44 49.31
CA LEU A 441 -12.41 16.31 48.91
C LEU A 441 -13.78 16.41 49.58
N SER A 442 -14.87 16.34 48.80
CA SER A 442 -16.24 16.40 49.32
C SER A 442 -17.15 15.34 48.70
N PHE A 443 -17.95 14.65 49.51
CA PHE A 443 -18.89 13.61 49.06
C PHE A 443 -20.15 13.48 49.92
N ALA A 444 -21.22 12.97 49.33
CA ALA A 444 -22.49 12.77 50.03
C ALA A 444 -22.41 11.62 51.06
N VAL A 445 -22.81 11.90 52.30
CA VAL A 445 -22.89 10.95 53.42
C VAL A 445 -24.31 10.76 53.93
N VAL A 446 -24.57 9.64 54.60
CA VAL A 446 -25.87 9.24 55.15
C VAL A 446 -25.72 8.85 56.62
N ALA A 447 -26.63 9.35 57.46
CA ALA A 447 -26.61 9.10 58.91
C ALA A 447 -26.59 7.61 59.24
N GLY A 448 -25.57 7.18 59.98
CA GLY A 448 -25.35 5.80 60.42
C GLY A 448 -24.61 4.91 59.42
N GLN A 449 -24.19 5.41 58.27
CA GLN A 449 -23.29 4.70 57.36
C GLN A 449 -21.82 4.92 57.71
N THR A 450 -20.99 3.92 57.39
CA THR A 450 -19.53 3.98 57.51
C THR A 450 -18.92 4.24 56.13
N TYR A 451 -17.95 5.14 56.09
CA TYR A 451 -17.22 5.59 54.91
C TYR A 451 -15.72 5.39 55.13
N THR A 452 -14.96 5.40 54.04
CA THR A 452 -13.49 5.37 54.05
C THR A 452 -12.98 6.39 53.05
N VAL A 453 -11.89 7.06 53.38
CA VAL A 453 -11.09 7.90 52.46
C VAL A 453 -9.65 7.36 52.45
N GLY A 454 -8.90 7.62 51.39
CA GLY A 454 -7.49 7.23 51.28
C GLY A 454 -6.62 8.39 50.83
N VAL A 455 -5.44 8.55 51.41
CA VAL A 455 -4.37 9.45 50.94
C VAL A 455 -3.26 8.60 50.33
N GLU A 456 -2.62 9.03 49.25
CA GLU A 456 -1.52 8.31 48.59
C GLU A 456 -0.37 9.24 48.18
N SER A 457 0.82 8.67 47.94
CA SER A 457 2.10 9.39 47.77
C SER A 457 2.17 10.39 46.60
N GLY A 458 1.26 10.30 45.63
CA GLY A 458 1.35 11.06 44.38
C GLY A 458 2.60 10.75 43.52
N GLY A 459 3.39 9.74 43.90
CA GLY A 459 4.67 9.39 43.27
C GLY A 459 5.90 9.98 43.94
N THR A 460 5.79 10.57 45.15
CA THR A 460 6.92 11.10 45.93
C THR A 460 6.73 10.90 47.43
N LEU A 461 7.84 10.72 48.17
CA LEU A 461 7.78 10.53 49.62
C LEU A 461 7.51 11.85 50.35
N THR A 462 6.53 11.89 51.25
CA THR A 462 6.13 13.12 51.93
C THR A 462 5.42 12.86 53.28
N THR A 463 5.34 13.89 54.13
CA THR A 463 4.51 13.91 55.34
C THR A 463 3.31 14.82 55.16
N TYR A 464 2.17 14.50 55.78
CA TYR A 464 0.90 15.20 55.55
C TYR A 464 0.07 15.40 56.83
N ASP A 465 -0.84 16.38 56.77
CA ASP A 465 -1.93 16.64 57.71
C ASP A 465 -3.27 16.63 56.95
N VAL A 466 -4.33 16.03 57.52
CA VAL A 466 -5.71 15.99 57.01
C VAL A 466 -6.69 16.51 58.04
N ASP A 467 -7.45 17.55 57.68
CA ASP A 467 -8.59 18.08 58.45
C ASP A 467 -9.93 17.58 57.86
N TYR A 468 -11.00 17.43 58.66
CA TYR A 468 -12.28 16.87 58.17
C TYR A 468 -13.56 17.32 58.92
N GLU A 469 -14.71 17.37 58.22
CA GLU A 469 -16.02 17.87 58.72
C GLU A 469 -17.26 17.31 57.95
N ILE A 470 -18.49 17.66 58.38
CA ILE A 470 -19.78 17.30 57.71
C ILE A 470 -20.80 18.47 57.72
N GLU A 471 -21.44 18.73 56.57
CA GLU A 471 -22.57 19.67 56.31
C GLU A 471 -23.79 18.94 55.66
N ALA A 472 -24.89 19.61 55.22
CA ALA A 472 -26.05 18.93 54.57
C ALA A 472 -26.90 19.74 53.55
N ALA A 473 -27.21 19.20 52.35
CA ALA A 473 -27.89 19.91 51.24
C ALA A 473 -28.67 19.06 50.18
N MET A 474 -29.14 19.72 49.10
CA MET A 474 -30.03 19.28 47.99
C MET A 474 -29.26 19.11 46.64
N VAL A 475 -29.86 18.48 45.61
CA VAL A 475 -29.25 18.21 44.29
C VAL A 475 -29.67 19.22 43.20
N ASP A 476 -28.76 19.52 42.26
CA ASP A 476 -28.96 20.36 41.06
C ASP A 476 -28.37 19.64 39.82
N TRP A 477 -29.07 19.68 38.69
CA TRP A 477 -28.67 19.13 37.39
C TRP A 477 -28.36 20.22 36.34
N GLY A 478 -28.55 21.50 36.65
CA GLY A 478 -28.15 22.61 35.77
C GLY A 478 -28.94 22.74 34.47
N VAL A 479 -28.29 23.32 33.44
CA VAL A 479 -28.90 23.57 32.11
C VAL A 479 -28.84 22.32 31.25
N LEU A 480 -29.99 21.81 30.80
CA LEU A 480 -30.08 20.55 30.07
C LEU A 480 -30.62 20.75 28.64
N GLU A 481 -29.89 20.23 27.65
CA GLU A 481 -30.33 20.15 26.24
C GLU A 481 -30.82 18.72 25.93
N TYR A 482 -29.95 17.74 26.16
CA TYR A 482 -30.26 16.32 26.24
C TYR A 482 -29.30 15.69 27.27
N GLN A 483 -29.81 14.86 28.18
CA GLN A 483 -28.99 14.13 29.14
C GLN A 483 -29.69 12.83 29.56
N GLN A 484 -28.92 11.76 29.71
CA GLN A 484 -29.34 10.54 30.41
C GLN A 484 -28.67 10.49 31.80
N PHE A 485 -29.42 10.09 32.83
CA PHE A 485 -28.89 9.78 34.16
C PHE A 485 -29.35 8.37 34.57
N SER A 486 -28.47 7.37 34.45
CA SER A 486 -28.77 5.97 34.74
C SER A 486 -28.61 5.59 36.22
N ASP A 487 -29.13 4.41 36.58
CA ASP A 487 -28.98 3.77 37.91
C ASP A 487 -29.44 4.64 39.12
N GLN A 488 -30.35 5.61 38.91
CA GLN A 488 -30.69 6.58 39.95
C GLN A 488 -31.59 5.99 41.05
N ARG A 489 -31.07 5.99 42.28
CA ARG A 489 -31.78 5.44 43.44
C ARG A 489 -32.68 6.47 44.12
N ILE A 490 -33.99 6.23 44.09
CA ILE A 490 -35.02 7.05 44.74
C ILE A 490 -35.47 6.40 46.05
N SER A 491 -35.57 7.17 47.14
CA SER A 491 -35.95 6.63 48.45
C SER A 491 -36.61 7.68 49.35
N GLY A 492 -37.94 7.79 49.24
CA GLY A 492 -38.77 8.72 50.00
C GLY A 492 -39.18 9.91 49.16
N GLU A 493 -38.45 11.02 49.31
CA GLU A 493 -38.67 12.28 48.61
C GLU A 493 -37.31 12.87 48.23
N ASN A 494 -37.05 12.96 46.93
CA ASN A 494 -35.84 13.52 46.33
C ASN A 494 -36.22 14.80 45.57
N TRP A 495 -35.35 15.82 45.62
CA TRP A 495 -35.54 17.10 44.93
C TRP A 495 -34.30 17.41 44.08
N PHE A 496 -34.55 17.72 42.81
CA PHE A 496 -33.55 18.09 41.81
C PHE A 496 -33.90 19.47 41.23
N ALA A 497 -32.96 20.40 41.22
CA ALA A 497 -33.06 21.61 40.40
C ALA A 497 -32.61 21.32 38.96
N LEU A 498 -33.18 22.02 37.98
CA LEU A 498 -32.83 21.93 36.56
C LEU A 498 -33.25 23.21 35.83
N GLN A 499 -32.67 23.48 34.67
CA GLN A 499 -32.93 24.68 33.88
C GLN A 499 -33.13 24.36 32.39
N ALA A 500 -34.18 24.94 31.80
CA ALA A 500 -34.47 24.79 30.38
C ALA A 500 -33.45 25.55 29.52
N SER A 501 -32.79 24.83 28.60
CA SER A 501 -31.77 25.38 27.69
C SER A 501 -32.31 26.33 26.61
N ARG A 502 -33.52 26.09 26.11
CA ARG A 502 -34.11 26.73 24.93
C ARG A 502 -35.64 26.77 25.01
N ASP A 503 -36.27 27.65 24.22
CA ASP A 503 -37.73 27.74 24.09
C ASP A 503 -38.28 26.46 23.43
N GLY A 504 -39.01 25.61 24.17
CA GLY A 504 -39.35 24.28 23.66
C GLY A 504 -40.24 23.43 24.55
N LEU A 505 -40.34 22.16 24.15
CA LEU A 505 -40.95 21.07 24.91
C LEU A 505 -39.86 20.42 25.77
N PHE A 506 -39.87 20.72 27.06
CA PHE A 506 -39.00 20.11 28.06
C PHE A 506 -39.65 18.82 28.55
N THR A 507 -39.06 17.68 28.20
CA THR A 507 -39.51 16.34 28.58
C THR A 507 -38.60 15.78 29.68
N ILE A 508 -39.21 15.15 30.68
CA ILE A 508 -38.54 14.26 31.63
C ILE A 508 -39.26 12.92 31.59
N GLU A 509 -38.56 11.86 31.22
CA GLU A 509 -39.02 10.48 31.30
C GLU A 509 -38.13 9.71 32.30
N ALA A 510 -38.77 8.97 33.21
CA ALA A 510 -38.09 8.09 34.15
C ALA A 510 -38.47 6.64 33.78
N LEU A 511 -37.49 5.81 33.43
CA LEU A 511 -37.64 4.41 33.06
C LEU A 511 -37.16 3.51 34.20
N PHE A 512 -37.93 2.49 34.57
CA PHE A 512 -37.59 1.59 35.68
C PHE A 512 -38.43 0.31 35.67
N ALA A 513 -37.99 -0.71 36.40
CA ALA A 513 -38.81 -1.89 36.63
C ALA A 513 -39.82 -1.64 37.78
N HIS A 514 -41.13 -1.50 37.48
CA HIS A 514 -42.18 -1.34 38.51
C HIS A 514 -42.20 -2.49 39.52
N THR A 515 -41.68 -3.67 39.15
CA THR A 515 -41.51 -4.82 40.05
C THR A 515 -40.46 -4.63 41.14
N ALA A 516 -39.52 -3.69 40.98
CA ALA A 516 -38.52 -3.32 41.98
C ALA A 516 -38.99 -2.18 42.90
N GLY A 517 -39.87 -1.32 42.39
CA GLY A 517 -40.39 -0.16 43.10
C GLY A 517 -41.21 0.76 42.19
N ASN A 518 -41.85 1.80 42.73
CA ASN A 518 -42.54 2.83 41.95
C ASN A 518 -41.98 4.19 42.31
N VAL A 519 -41.97 5.10 41.36
CA VAL A 519 -41.71 6.52 41.58
C VAL A 519 -42.91 7.35 41.12
N ASP A 520 -42.95 8.62 41.47
CA ASP A 520 -43.93 9.59 41.01
C ASP A 520 -43.17 10.88 40.71
N LEU A 521 -43.39 11.47 39.54
CA LEU A 521 -42.74 12.72 39.11
C LEU A 521 -43.69 13.90 39.34
N VAL A 522 -43.21 14.95 40.00
CA VAL A 522 -43.91 16.25 40.05
C VAL A 522 -42.91 17.38 39.77
N LEU A 523 -43.17 18.13 38.72
CA LEU A 523 -42.34 19.23 38.24
C LEU A 523 -42.94 20.57 38.69
N TYR A 524 -42.10 21.40 39.31
CA TYR A 524 -42.44 22.71 39.83
C TYR A 524 -41.72 23.82 39.06
N ASP A 525 -42.33 25.01 38.96
CA ASP A 525 -41.68 26.24 38.46
C ASP A 525 -40.87 26.95 39.56
N ALA A 526 -40.16 28.01 39.17
CA ALA A 526 -39.35 28.85 40.06
C ALA A 526 -40.15 29.59 41.16
N ASP A 527 -41.47 29.76 41.00
CA ASP A 527 -42.38 30.32 42.01
C ASP A 527 -42.95 29.23 42.95
N GLY A 528 -42.65 27.95 42.69
CA GLY A 528 -43.10 26.79 43.47
C GLY A 528 -44.48 26.25 43.10
N ASN A 529 -45.02 26.59 41.91
CA ASN A 529 -46.28 26.03 41.41
C ASN A 529 -46.03 24.73 40.66
N GLU A 530 -46.94 23.76 40.80
CA GLU A 530 -46.91 22.50 40.03
C GLU A 530 -47.25 22.77 38.57
N VAL A 531 -46.33 22.47 37.66
CA VAL A 531 -46.50 22.66 36.19
C VAL A 531 -46.82 21.37 35.45
N ALA A 532 -46.35 20.22 35.95
CA ALA A 532 -46.75 18.89 35.48
C ALA A 532 -46.56 17.82 36.57
N SER A 533 -47.30 16.72 36.46
CA SER A 533 -47.13 15.54 37.32
C SER A 533 -47.45 14.25 36.58
N SER A 534 -46.80 13.16 36.99
CA SER A 534 -46.95 11.80 36.46
C SER A 534 -46.89 10.82 37.62
N ASN A 535 -47.93 9.99 37.75
CA ASN A 535 -48.16 9.06 38.86
C ASN A 535 -48.80 7.76 38.37
N SER A 536 -48.18 7.21 37.33
CA SER A 536 -48.64 6.00 36.66
C SER A 536 -48.30 4.73 37.45
N SER A 537 -48.75 3.59 36.92
CA SER A 537 -48.36 2.25 37.38
C SER A 537 -47.78 1.46 36.22
N THR A 538 -46.87 2.10 35.49
CA THR A 538 -46.14 1.56 34.32
C THR A 538 -44.65 1.41 34.66
N ASN A 539 -43.86 0.88 33.73
CA ASN A 539 -42.40 0.88 33.83
C ASN A 539 -41.77 2.22 33.40
N ASN A 540 -42.59 3.26 33.25
CA ASN A 540 -42.16 4.63 33.10
C ASN A 540 -43.16 5.61 33.71
N GLU A 541 -42.63 6.73 34.21
CA GLU A 541 -43.35 7.99 34.40
C GLU A 541 -42.79 9.01 33.40
N ARG A 542 -43.65 9.92 32.93
CA ARG A 542 -43.23 10.99 32.02
C ARG A 542 -43.99 12.29 32.26
N VAL A 543 -43.27 13.40 32.22
CA VAL A 543 -43.83 14.77 32.16
C VAL A 543 -43.28 15.49 30.93
N ASP A 544 -44.15 16.26 30.27
CA ASP A 544 -43.83 17.13 29.14
C ASP A 544 -44.39 18.53 29.43
N VAL A 545 -43.55 19.56 29.43
CA VAL A 545 -43.96 20.96 29.65
C VAL A 545 -43.42 21.88 28.56
N THR A 546 -44.13 22.97 28.26
CA THR A 546 -43.54 24.05 27.45
C THR A 546 -42.76 24.99 28.37
N ALA A 547 -41.46 25.13 28.14
CA ALA A 547 -40.56 26.00 28.90
C ALA A 547 -39.89 27.04 27.99
N ALA A 548 -39.44 28.15 28.57
CA ALA A 548 -38.63 29.18 27.92
C ALA A 548 -37.14 29.01 28.24
N ALA A 549 -36.27 29.54 27.38
CA ALA A 549 -34.83 29.52 27.58
C ALA A 549 -34.43 30.23 28.90
N GLY A 550 -33.88 29.48 29.84
CA GLY A 550 -33.47 29.95 31.16
C GLY A 550 -34.51 29.75 32.28
N ASP A 551 -35.68 29.17 32.02
CA ASP A 551 -36.65 28.84 33.07
C ASP A 551 -36.04 27.81 34.04
N GLN A 552 -36.01 28.14 35.35
CA GLN A 552 -35.68 27.18 36.40
C GLN A 552 -36.91 26.35 36.78
N LEU A 553 -36.65 25.06 36.94
CA LEU A 553 -37.62 24.01 37.26
C LEU A 553 -37.09 23.19 38.44
N PHE A 554 -37.99 22.66 39.25
CA PHE A 554 -37.65 21.76 40.35
C PHE A 554 -38.43 20.45 40.22
N LEU A 555 -37.74 19.35 39.93
CA LEU A 555 -38.33 18.02 39.91
C LEU A 555 -38.32 17.46 41.34
N ARG A 556 -39.50 17.27 41.92
CA ARG A 556 -39.67 16.36 43.05
C ARG A 556 -39.94 14.97 42.51
N VAL A 557 -39.12 14.01 42.92
CA VAL A 557 -39.39 12.58 42.71
C VAL A 557 -39.74 11.97 44.06
N THR A 558 -40.92 11.36 44.16
CA THR A 558 -41.37 10.65 45.37
C THR A 558 -41.51 9.16 45.10
N GLY A 559 -41.37 8.32 46.13
CA GLY A 559 -41.57 6.87 46.02
C GLY A 559 -40.38 6.07 46.53
N THR A 560 -40.12 4.91 45.94
CA THR A 560 -38.94 4.09 46.24
C THR A 560 -38.65 3.17 45.06
N ASN A 561 -37.48 3.31 44.44
CA ASN A 561 -36.90 2.33 43.54
C ASN A 561 -35.36 2.37 43.64
N SER A 562 -34.70 1.24 43.46
CA SER A 562 -33.23 1.13 43.51
C SER A 562 -32.53 1.53 42.22
N ASP A 563 -33.29 1.60 41.12
CA ASP A 563 -32.83 1.57 39.74
C ASP A 563 -33.85 2.35 38.89
N VAL A 564 -33.43 3.51 38.37
CA VAL A 564 -34.23 4.43 37.54
C VAL A 564 -33.31 5.14 36.55
N ASP A 565 -33.58 5.01 35.24
CA ASP A 565 -32.93 5.81 34.20
C ASP A 565 -33.77 7.06 33.91
N PHE A 566 -33.20 8.25 34.05
CA PHE A 566 -33.85 9.50 33.62
C PHE A 566 -33.36 9.93 32.25
N HIS A 567 -34.28 10.09 31.30
CA HIS A 567 -34.06 10.79 30.03
C HIS A 567 -34.64 12.19 30.12
N ILE A 568 -33.80 13.21 29.99
CA ILE A 568 -34.19 14.61 30.04
C ILE A 568 -33.80 15.28 28.73
N THR A 569 -34.74 15.99 28.11
CA THR A 569 -34.52 16.58 26.78
C THR A 569 -35.37 17.83 26.57
N ASN A 570 -34.80 18.79 25.86
CA ASN A 570 -35.43 20.03 25.44
C ASN A 570 -35.14 20.32 23.96
N LEU A 571 -35.00 19.26 23.15
CA LEU A 571 -34.57 19.34 21.75
C LEU A 571 -35.68 19.75 20.75
N ILE A 572 -36.94 19.88 21.21
CA ILE A 572 -38.10 20.14 20.34
C ILE A 572 -38.69 21.53 20.54
N GLY A 573 -38.67 22.36 19.49
CA GLY A 573 -39.38 23.65 19.43
C GLY A 573 -40.67 23.55 18.61
N VAL A 574 -41.84 23.89 19.18
CA VAL A 574 -43.14 23.84 18.48
C VAL A 574 -43.67 25.24 18.19
N ASN A 575 -44.00 25.54 16.93
CA ASN A 575 -44.54 26.83 16.51
C ASN A 575 -45.64 26.67 15.45
N GLY A 576 -46.90 26.84 15.86
CA GLY A 576 -48.05 26.71 14.97
C GLY A 576 -48.22 25.27 14.46
N ASN A 577 -48.07 25.08 13.15
CA ASN A 577 -48.12 23.77 12.49
C ASN A 577 -46.73 23.16 12.23
N ARG A 578 -45.66 23.79 12.74
CA ARG A 578 -44.27 23.36 12.60
C ARG A 578 -43.72 22.79 13.91
N VAL A 579 -43.02 21.68 13.79
CA VAL A 579 -42.10 21.12 14.79
C VAL A 579 -40.67 21.37 14.29
N THR A 580 -39.79 21.86 15.16
CA THR A 580 -38.36 21.96 14.91
C THR A 580 -37.67 20.99 15.86
N VAL A 581 -36.78 20.16 15.31
CA VAL A 581 -35.87 19.33 16.08
C VAL A 581 -34.50 19.98 15.98
N HIS A 582 -33.80 20.02 17.09
CA HIS A 582 -32.47 20.59 17.21
C HIS A 582 -31.54 19.52 17.77
N GLY A 583 -30.52 19.13 17.02
CA GLY A 583 -29.47 18.23 17.50
C GLY A 583 -28.61 18.85 18.60
N THR A 584 -27.54 18.13 18.93
CA THR A 584 -26.61 18.40 20.03
C THR A 584 -25.19 18.65 19.49
N ALA A 585 -24.16 18.33 20.27
CA ALA A 585 -22.76 18.37 19.87
C ALA A 585 -22.09 16.98 20.00
N ASN A 586 -22.90 15.92 19.96
CA ASN A 586 -22.52 14.51 19.92
C ASN A 586 -23.41 13.81 18.89
N ASP A 587 -22.97 12.64 18.39
CA ASP A 587 -23.72 11.81 17.43
C ASP A 587 -25.20 11.61 17.81
N ASP A 588 -26.11 12.29 17.10
CA ASP A 588 -27.56 12.21 17.30
C ASP A 588 -28.21 11.14 16.42
N VAL A 589 -29.21 10.43 16.96
CA VAL A 589 -29.98 9.39 16.25
C VAL A 589 -31.45 9.75 16.24
N ILE A 590 -31.94 10.18 15.07
CA ILE A 590 -33.30 10.71 14.87
C ILE A 590 -34.07 9.82 13.90
N ARG A 591 -35.30 9.47 14.26
CA ARG A 591 -36.24 8.76 13.37
C ARG A 591 -37.57 9.48 13.29
N PHE A 592 -37.93 9.93 12.09
CA PHE A 592 -39.29 10.36 11.76
C PHE A 592 -40.05 9.21 11.07
N SER A 593 -41.36 9.12 11.29
CA SER A 593 -42.23 8.22 10.53
C SER A 593 -43.62 8.81 10.33
N ALA A 594 -44.07 8.87 9.07
CA ALA A 594 -45.37 9.44 8.73
C ALA A 594 -46.55 8.51 9.05
N GLY A 595 -47.68 9.08 9.47
CA GLY A 595 -48.86 8.32 9.86
C GLY A 595 -50.05 9.22 10.24
N ASN A 596 -51.10 8.63 10.83
CA ASN A 596 -52.25 9.40 11.35
C ASN A 596 -51.84 10.34 12.49
N ASN A 597 -50.88 9.90 13.29
CA ASN A 597 -49.91 10.76 13.96
C ASN A 597 -48.57 10.55 13.25
N HIS A 598 -47.72 11.58 13.23
CA HIS A 598 -46.30 11.43 12.92
C HIS A 598 -45.57 11.00 14.18
N ALA A 599 -44.87 9.86 14.12
CA ALA A 599 -43.96 9.43 15.17
C ALA A 599 -42.60 10.10 14.95
N LEU A 600 -42.00 10.58 16.03
CA LEU A 600 -40.65 11.12 16.06
C LEU A 600 -39.90 10.51 17.24
N SER A 601 -38.68 10.03 17.03
CA SER A 601 -37.76 9.64 18.10
C SER A 601 -36.46 10.43 17.96
N ILE A 602 -35.92 10.88 19.09
CA ILE A 602 -34.62 11.57 19.21
C ILE A 602 -33.88 10.89 20.35
N ASN A 603 -32.75 10.24 20.06
CA ASN A 603 -31.92 9.54 21.04
C ASN A 603 -32.74 8.63 21.99
N GLY A 604 -33.66 7.86 21.40
CA GLY A 604 -34.57 6.95 22.10
C GLY A 604 -35.85 7.58 22.66
N VAL A 605 -35.91 8.90 22.87
CA VAL A 605 -37.10 9.58 23.43
C VAL A 605 -38.14 9.77 22.31
N ALA A 606 -39.28 9.08 22.45
CA ALA A 606 -40.35 9.08 21.45
C ALA A 606 -41.39 10.19 21.67
N TYR A 607 -42.02 10.63 20.57
CA TYR A 607 -43.03 11.68 20.49
C TYR A 607 -44.07 11.38 19.41
N GLU A 608 -45.31 11.81 19.63
CA GLU A 608 -46.46 11.55 18.76
C GLU A 608 -47.16 12.87 18.39
N PHE A 609 -47.06 13.29 17.13
CA PHE A 609 -47.62 14.55 16.64
C PHE A 609 -48.83 14.33 15.73
N ASN A 610 -49.98 14.88 16.10
CA ASN A 610 -51.21 14.76 15.30
C ASN A 610 -51.04 15.40 13.90
N ALA A 611 -51.14 14.59 12.84
CA ALA A 611 -50.89 14.99 11.46
C ALA A 611 -51.87 16.05 10.92
N ALA A 612 -53.07 16.17 11.52
CA ALA A 612 -54.02 17.22 11.16
C ALA A 612 -53.65 18.61 11.73
N THR A 613 -52.64 18.68 12.60
CA THR A 613 -52.13 19.91 13.21
C THR A 613 -50.69 20.19 12.80
N TYR A 614 -49.82 19.18 12.81
CA TYR A 614 -48.39 19.31 12.56
C TYR A 614 -48.02 18.66 11.23
N ALA A 615 -47.65 19.48 10.26
CA ALA A 615 -47.39 19.07 8.87
C ALA A 615 -46.00 19.51 8.38
N ASN A 616 -45.23 20.22 9.19
CA ASN A 616 -43.90 20.71 8.84
C ASN A 616 -42.92 20.32 9.94
N PHE A 617 -41.89 19.54 9.60
CA PHE A 617 -40.85 19.09 10.50
C PHE A 617 -39.51 19.62 9.99
N GLN A 618 -38.75 20.25 10.86
CA GLN A 618 -37.47 20.87 10.52
C GLN A 618 -36.39 20.39 11.49
N ILE A 619 -35.67 19.37 11.05
CA ILE A 619 -34.56 18.71 11.73
C ILE A 619 -33.30 19.53 11.43
N GLN A 620 -32.57 19.92 12.47
CA GLN A 620 -31.47 20.88 12.43
C GLN A 620 -30.35 20.36 13.34
N GLU A 621 -29.49 19.55 12.76
CA GLU A 621 -28.38 18.92 13.47
C GLU A 621 -27.21 19.90 13.54
N SER A 622 -26.11 19.53 14.19
CA SER A 622 -25.12 20.53 14.62
C SER A 622 -23.68 20.07 14.51
N ALA A 623 -23.26 19.08 15.30
CA ALA A 623 -21.90 18.56 15.23
C ALA A 623 -21.84 17.14 15.84
N GLY A 624 -21.58 16.16 14.98
CA GLY A 624 -21.49 14.75 15.33
C GLY A 624 -21.17 13.95 14.08
N ASN A 625 -21.66 12.73 14.04
CA ASN A 625 -21.87 11.93 12.83
C ASN A 625 -23.35 11.51 12.85
N ASP A 626 -24.21 12.44 12.43
CA ASP A 626 -25.62 12.45 12.82
C ASP A 626 -26.47 11.59 11.86
N VAL A 627 -27.31 10.73 12.43
CA VAL A 627 -28.07 9.69 11.70
C VAL A 627 -29.56 9.99 11.75
N VAL A 628 -30.10 10.39 10.60
CA VAL A 628 -31.52 10.75 10.43
C VAL A 628 -32.21 9.74 9.49
N THR A 629 -33.19 8.97 10.00
CA THR A 629 -34.07 8.16 9.15
C THR A 629 -35.45 8.81 9.00
N LEU A 630 -35.90 8.99 7.76
CA LEU A 630 -37.24 9.47 7.42
C LEU A 630 -38.06 8.33 6.78
N VAL A 631 -39.08 7.83 7.48
CA VAL A 631 -40.05 6.89 6.91
C VAL A 631 -41.24 7.67 6.35
N GLY A 632 -41.54 7.45 5.07
CA GLY A 632 -42.73 7.98 4.40
C GLY A 632 -44.03 7.33 4.85
N SER A 633 -45.08 7.59 4.09
CA SER A 633 -46.45 7.15 4.35
C SER A 633 -46.88 6.03 3.39
N ASN A 634 -48.18 5.95 3.05
CA ASN A 634 -48.68 5.13 1.94
C ASN A 634 -49.10 6.04 0.78
N GLY A 635 -48.32 7.11 0.55
CA GLY A 635 -48.70 8.28 -0.24
C GLY A 635 -48.19 8.22 -1.67
N ASN A 636 -47.44 9.26 -2.04
CA ASN A 636 -46.63 9.39 -3.25
C ASN A 636 -45.50 10.35 -2.87
N GLU A 637 -44.41 9.80 -2.38
CA GLU A 637 -43.38 10.49 -1.64
C GLU A 637 -42.33 11.09 -2.60
N PHE A 638 -42.01 12.37 -2.39
CA PHE A 638 -40.93 13.06 -3.07
C PHE A 638 -39.79 13.37 -2.11
N ALA A 639 -38.65 12.72 -2.32
CA ALA A 639 -37.41 12.96 -1.60
C ALA A 639 -36.42 13.80 -2.41
N THR A 640 -35.60 14.60 -1.74
CA THR A 640 -34.44 15.29 -2.32
C THR A 640 -33.32 15.30 -1.29
N LEU A 641 -32.16 14.71 -1.63
CA LEU A 641 -31.01 14.55 -0.74
C LEU A 641 -29.76 15.25 -1.33
N ARG A 642 -28.86 15.68 -0.44
CA ARG A 642 -27.55 16.33 -0.72
C ARG A 642 -26.55 15.86 0.33
N ALA A 643 -25.29 16.26 0.20
CA ALA A 643 -24.23 15.92 1.16
C ALA A 643 -24.55 16.32 2.62
N ASP A 644 -25.24 17.46 2.84
CA ASP A 644 -25.46 18.03 4.18
C ASP A 644 -26.95 18.15 4.56
N SER A 645 -27.88 17.80 3.67
CA SER A 645 -29.27 18.24 3.79
C SER A 645 -30.24 17.44 2.94
N GLY A 646 -31.50 17.40 3.38
CA GLY A 646 -32.54 16.72 2.63
C GLY A 646 -33.96 17.16 2.93
N THR A 647 -34.90 16.57 2.19
CA THR A 647 -36.34 16.85 2.30
C THR A 647 -37.14 15.61 1.88
N LEU A 648 -38.22 15.30 2.61
CA LEU A 648 -39.21 14.27 2.27
C LEU A 648 -40.62 14.86 2.37
N THR A 649 -41.46 14.66 1.35
CA THR A 649 -42.84 15.20 1.33
C THR A 649 -43.77 14.44 0.38
N ASP A 650 -45.00 14.17 0.81
CA ASP A 650 -46.13 13.72 -0.04
C ASP A 650 -47.09 14.88 -0.42
N GLY A 651 -46.90 16.06 0.18
CA GLY A 651 -47.78 17.22 0.09
C GLY A 651 -48.84 17.33 1.20
N SER A 652 -49.01 16.32 2.06
CA SER A 652 -49.74 16.42 3.33
C SER A 652 -48.82 16.76 4.50
N TYR A 653 -47.58 16.25 4.49
CA TYR A 653 -46.49 16.64 5.39
C TYR A 653 -45.23 17.05 4.61
N THR A 654 -44.27 17.67 5.29
CA THR A 654 -42.92 17.94 4.79
C THR A 654 -41.94 17.82 5.94
N VAL A 655 -40.93 16.95 5.81
CA VAL A 655 -39.74 16.95 6.66
C VAL A 655 -38.60 17.61 5.90
N THR A 656 -37.80 18.42 6.61
CA THR A 656 -36.57 19.05 6.13
C THR A 656 -35.45 18.73 7.11
N VAL A 657 -34.27 18.39 6.61
CA VAL A 657 -33.07 18.01 7.38
C VAL A 657 -31.90 18.88 6.95
N ALA A 658 -31.06 19.31 7.88
CA ALA A 658 -29.83 20.03 7.61
C ALA A 658 -28.75 19.66 8.63
N ASN A 659 -27.49 19.68 8.18
CA ASN A 659 -26.26 19.33 8.90
C ASN A 659 -26.19 17.86 9.36
N ALA A 660 -26.76 16.91 8.61
CA ALA A 660 -26.70 15.49 8.94
C ALA A 660 -25.83 14.72 7.93
N GLU A 661 -24.81 14.01 8.40
CA GLU A 661 -23.89 13.21 7.58
C GLU A 661 -24.57 11.95 7.00
N GLN A 662 -25.54 11.38 7.72
CA GLN A 662 -26.21 10.15 7.31
C GLN A 662 -27.73 10.33 7.27
N LEU A 663 -28.30 10.26 6.06
CA LEU A 663 -29.73 10.44 5.82
C LEU A 663 -30.31 9.25 5.06
N GLU A 664 -31.15 8.47 5.75
CA GLU A 664 -31.90 7.35 5.16
C GLU A 664 -33.35 7.77 4.91
N VAL A 665 -33.88 7.50 3.71
CA VAL A 665 -35.29 7.75 3.37
C VAL A 665 -35.98 6.48 2.88
N HIS A 666 -37.20 6.22 3.36
CA HIS A 666 -38.07 5.15 2.85
C HIS A 666 -39.32 5.78 2.21
N GLY A 667 -39.65 5.42 0.96
CA GLY A 667 -40.85 5.91 0.27
C GLY A 667 -42.14 5.39 0.92
N GLY A 668 -42.26 4.06 0.97
CA GLY A 668 -43.38 3.35 1.59
C GLY A 668 -44.07 2.41 0.60
N THR A 669 -45.33 2.70 0.27
CA THR A 669 -46.09 1.95 -0.76
C THR A 669 -46.63 2.84 -1.87
N GLY A 670 -46.01 4.00 -2.12
CA GLY A 670 -46.45 4.98 -3.10
C GLY A 670 -45.74 4.83 -4.44
N SER A 671 -46.04 5.75 -5.37
CA SER A 671 -45.28 5.91 -6.62
C SER A 671 -44.19 6.97 -6.41
N ASP A 672 -43.12 6.53 -5.75
CA ASP A 672 -42.22 7.39 -5.00
C ASP A 672 -40.97 7.78 -5.80
N ARG A 673 -40.50 9.02 -5.64
CA ARG A 673 -39.32 9.55 -6.35
C ARG A 673 -38.30 10.21 -5.44
N VAL A 674 -37.03 9.80 -5.56
CA VAL A 674 -35.89 10.48 -4.93
C VAL A 674 -35.06 11.25 -5.96
N VAL A 675 -34.53 12.41 -5.56
CA VAL A 675 -33.52 13.16 -6.31
C VAL A 675 -32.27 13.31 -5.43
N LEU A 676 -31.10 13.10 -6.03
CA LEU A 676 -29.80 13.07 -5.36
C LEU A 676 -28.87 14.12 -5.99
N TYR A 677 -28.09 14.83 -5.18
CA TYR A 677 -27.09 15.80 -5.63
C TYR A 677 -25.73 15.54 -4.97
N ASP A 678 -24.68 15.74 -5.76
CA ASP A 678 -23.29 15.54 -5.40
C ASP A 678 -22.69 16.61 -4.48
N SER A 679 -21.48 16.31 -4.02
CA SER A 679 -20.55 17.20 -3.34
C SER A 679 -19.49 17.75 -4.31
N ILE A 680 -18.45 18.41 -3.78
CA ILE A 680 -17.28 18.87 -4.54
C ILE A 680 -16.13 17.85 -4.54
N GLY A 681 -16.42 16.59 -4.18
CA GLY A 681 -15.48 15.47 -4.13
C GLY A 681 -15.89 14.36 -5.10
N ASN A 682 -15.13 13.26 -5.11
CA ASN A 682 -15.48 12.09 -5.90
C ASN A 682 -16.57 11.29 -5.20
N ASP A 683 -17.76 11.23 -5.79
CA ASP A 683 -18.93 10.59 -5.18
C ASP A 683 -19.36 9.30 -5.92
N SER A 684 -20.00 8.38 -5.19
CA SER A 684 -20.32 7.03 -5.65
C SER A 684 -21.79 6.68 -5.39
N LEU A 685 -22.54 6.44 -6.46
CA LEU A 685 -23.93 5.96 -6.43
C LEU A 685 -23.97 4.46 -6.69
N VAL A 686 -24.67 3.72 -5.83
CA VAL A 686 -25.08 2.33 -6.09
C VAL A 686 -26.60 2.27 -6.08
N ALA A 687 -27.21 1.87 -7.21
CA ALA A 687 -28.65 1.88 -7.41
C ALA A 687 -29.18 0.52 -7.91
N TYR A 688 -30.06 -0.09 -7.10
CA TYR A 688 -30.86 -1.26 -7.45
C TYR A 688 -32.24 -0.79 -7.97
N ALA A 689 -33.16 -1.72 -8.21
CA ALA A 689 -34.51 -1.40 -8.68
C ALA A 689 -35.23 -0.33 -7.85
N THR A 690 -35.39 -0.52 -6.53
CA THR A 690 -36.18 0.38 -5.66
C THR A 690 -35.40 1.00 -4.51
N HIS A 691 -34.10 0.74 -4.41
CA HIS A 691 -33.26 1.15 -3.29
C HIS A 691 -31.82 1.39 -3.74
N GLY A 692 -31.05 2.09 -2.90
CA GLY A 692 -29.65 2.40 -3.19
C GLY A 692 -29.03 3.33 -2.17
N HIS A 693 -27.78 3.71 -2.40
CA HIS A 693 -27.07 4.71 -1.62
C HIS A 693 -26.19 5.58 -2.51
N PHE A 694 -26.02 6.84 -2.11
CA PHE A 694 -25.11 7.81 -2.73
C PHE A 694 -24.23 8.39 -1.64
N GLN A 695 -22.92 8.22 -1.78
CA GLN A 695 -21.95 8.51 -0.73
C GLN A 695 -20.75 9.26 -1.26
N GLY A 696 -20.12 10.04 -0.39
CA GLY A 696 -18.95 10.85 -0.70
C GLY A 696 -18.13 11.16 0.55
N ASN A 697 -17.16 12.06 0.42
CA ASN A 697 -16.36 12.46 1.57
C ASN A 697 -17.17 13.32 2.56
N GLY A 698 -17.65 12.70 3.63
CA GLY A 698 -18.42 13.35 4.69
C GLY A 698 -19.93 13.20 4.56
N PHE A 699 -20.44 12.32 3.68
CA PHE A 699 -21.88 12.01 3.64
C PHE A 699 -22.19 10.59 3.15
N HIS A 700 -23.30 10.04 3.63
CA HIS A 700 -23.90 8.79 3.15
C HIS A 700 -25.43 8.89 3.12
N ASN A 701 -25.98 9.11 1.93
CA ASN A 701 -27.42 9.16 1.68
C ASN A 701 -27.93 7.78 1.24
N ALA A 702 -28.90 7.21 1.97
CA ALA A 702 -29.54 5.94 1.61
C ALA A 702 -31.02 6.14 1.25
N TYR A 703 -31.54 5.33 0.32
CA TYR A 703 -32.96 5.37 -0.05
C TYR A 703 -33.53 3.95 -0.25
N GLN A 704 -34.78 3.74 0.15
CA GLN A 704 -35.53 2.49 0.01
C GLN A 704 -36.96 2.76 -0.46
N ASP A 705 -37.57 1.81 -1.17
CA ASP A 705 -38.94 1.87 -1.70
C ASP A 705 -39.22 3.05 -2.65
N PHE A 706 -38.22 3.52 -3.41
CA PHE A 706 -38.38 4.55 -4.44
C PHE A 706 -38.38 3.95 -5.85
N GLU A 707 -39.51 3.99 -6.55
CA GLU A 707 -39.63 3.56 -7.96
C GLU A 707 -38.74 4.38 -8.92
N ARG A 708 -38.37 5.60 -8.54
CA ARG A 708 -37.64 6.51 -9.42
C ARG A 708 -36.53 7.29 -8.73
N THR A 709 -35.31 7.05 -9.17
CA THR A 709 -34.09 7.75 -8.74
C THR A 709 -33.65 8.74 -9.81
N ILE A 710 -33.24 9.96 -9.43
CA ILE A 710 -32.53 10.88 -10.33
C ILE A 710 -31.32 11.48 -9.61
N ALA A 711 -30.11 11.10 -9.98
CA ALA A 711 -28.88 11.68 -9.44
C ALA A 711 -28.24 12.71 -10.39
N TYR A 712 -27.59 13.71 -9.80
CA TYR A 712 -26.85 14.75 -10.49
C TYR A 712 -25.43 14.84 -9.93
N ALA A 713 -24.43 14.68 -10.80
CA ALA A 713 -23.04 15.08 -10.60
C ALA A 713 -22.83 16.42 -11.33
N THR A 714 -22.63 17.50 -10.58
CA THR A 714 -22.72 18.91 -11.02
C THR A 714 -21.90 19.91 -10.20
N ALA A 715 -21.56 19.59 -8.96
CA ALA A 715 -20.58 20.31 -8.13
C ALA A 715 -19.15 19.78 -8.37
N GLY A 716 -19.00 18.49 -8.68
CA GLY A 716 -17.96 17.90 -9.51
C GLY A 716 -16.81 17.20 -8.76
N GLY A 717 -16.48 15.99 -9.23
CA GLY A 717 -15.34 15.21 -8.76
C GLY A 717 -14.76 14.29 -9.85
N GLN A 718 -14.97 12.99 -9.68
CA GLN A 718 -14.79 11.94 -10.69
C GLN A 718 -15.77 10.84 -10.32
N ASP A 719 -16.99 11.00 -10.80
CA ASP A 719 -18.17 10.49 -10.12
C ASP A 719 -18.68 9.22 -10.80
N VAL A 720 -19.02 8.21 -9.99
CA VAL A 720 -19.32 6.86 -10.45
C VAL A 720 -20.76 6.46 -10.10
N ALA A 721 -21.49 5.91 -11.06
CA ALA A 721 -22.80 5.31 -10.83
C ALA A 721 -22.84 3.85 -11.27
N THR A 722 -23.07 2.95 -10.31
CA THR A 722 -23.23 1.50 -10.54
C THR A 722 -24.70 1.10 -10.40
N PHE A 723 -25.21 0.38 -11.39
CA PHE A 723 -26.58 -0.12 -11.46
C PHE A 723 -26.63 -1.65 -11.37
N TYR A 724 -27.63 -2.17 -10.68
CA TYR A 724 -27.94 -3.61 -10.61
C TYR A 724 -29.38 -3.89 -11.05
N ASP A 725 -29.55 -4.96 -11.82
CA ASP A 725 -30.79 -5.40 -12.44
C ASP A 725 -31.86 -5.96 -11.48
N SER A 726 -33.07 -6.10 -12.03
CA SER A 726 -34.16 -6.88 -11.48
C SER A 726 -34.26 -8.25 -12.17
N ALA A 727 -35.08 -9.16 -11.65
CA ALA A 727 -35.28 -10.49 -12.23
C ALA A 727 -36.26 -10.47 -13.43
N GLY A 728 -36.05 -9.58 -14.40
CA GLY A 728 -36.86 -9.44 -15.61
C GLY A 728 -36.28 -8.40 -16.58
N ASP A 729 -36.74 -8.44 -17.84
CA ASP A 729 -36.17 -7.71 -18.99
C ASP A 729 -35.92 -6.20 -18.75
N ASP A 730 -34.68 -5.84 -18.44
CA ASP A 730 -34.26 -4.48 -18.07
C ASP A 730 -33.43 -3.80 -19.17
N GLN A 731 -33.27 -2.47 -19.07
CA GLN A 731 -32.65 -1.64 -20.11
C GLN A 731 -31.66 -0.62 -19.57
N TYR A 732 -30.43 -0.66 -20.08
CA TYR A 732 -29.38 0.33 -19.87
C TYR A 732 -29.26 1.23 -21.11
N LEU A 733 -29.42 2.54 -20.94
CA LEU A 733 -29.34 3.54 -22.00
C LEU A 733 -28.28 4.57 -21.61
N ALA A 734 -27.10 4.47 -22.23
CA ALA A 734 -25.92 5.21 -21.85
C ALA A 734 -25.52 6.26 -22.90
N TYR A 735 -25.49 7.52 -22.49
CA TYR A 735 -25.10 8.65 -23.31
C TYR A 735 -23.86 9.34 -22.72
N SER A 736 -23.18 10.13 -23.54
CA SER A 736 -22.02 10.98 -23.19
C SER A 736 -22.28 12.12 -22.18
N THR A 737 -23.44 12.14 -21.52
CA THR A 737 -23.86 13.18 -20.55
C THR A 737 -24.78 12.67 -19.43
N HIS A 738 -25.38 11.48 -19.61
CA HIS A 738 -26.33 10.88 -18.69
C HIS A 738 -26.54 9.41 -19.03
N SER A 739 -26.91 8.62 -18.03
CA SER A 739 -27.31 7.22 -18.21
C SER A 739 -28.67 6.97 -17.56
N ILE A 740 -29.44 6.04 -18.13
CA ILE A 740 -30.73 5.61 -17.62
C ILE A 740 -30.69 4.09 -17.49
N PHE A 741 -30.96 3.57 -16.30
CA PHE A 741 -31.17 2.14 -16.07
C PHE A 741 -32.59 1.91 -15.56
N ARG A 742 -33.38 1.10 -16.25
CA ARG A 742 -34.84 1.04 -16.05
C ARG A 742 -35.40 -0.34 -16.31
N GLY A 743 -36.54 -0.62 -15.69
CA GLY A 743 -37.18 -1.93 -15.73
C GLY A 743 -38.68 -1.92 -15.48
N SER A 744 -39.21 -3.11 -15.20
CA SER A 744 -40.61 -3.27 -14.83
C SER A 744 -40.87 -2.79 -13.39
N GLY A 745 -41.21 -1.51 -13.26
CA GLY A 745 -41.53 -0.88 -11.97
C GLY A 745 -40.41 0.03 -11.41
N PHE A 746 -39.34 0.27 -12.18
CA PHE A 746 -38.32 1.22 -11.76
C PHE A 746 -37.66 2.03 -12.88
N SER A 747 -37.07 3.17 -12.52
CA SER A 747 -36.29 4.01 -13.44
C SER A 747 -35.25 4.85 -12.68
N ASN A 748 -33.99 4.42 -12.75
CA ASN A 748 -32.82 5.12 -12.25
C ASN A 748 -32.22 5.99 -13.36
N VAL A 749 -31.96 7.27 -13.09
CA VAL A 749 -31.38 8.23 -14.03
C VAL A 749 -30.22 8.94 -13.37
N VAL A 750 -29.10 9.10 -14.08
CA VAL A 750 -27.92 9.82 -13.59
C VAL A 750 -27.44 10.81 -14.62
N HIS A 751 -27.06 12.02 -14.19
CA HIS A 751 -26.61 13.11 -15.05
C HIS A 751 -25.22 13.60 -14.63
N GLY A 752 -24.32 13.81 -15.58
CA GLY A 752 -23.00 14.43 -15.36
C GLY A 752 -21.86 13.50 -14.92
N PHE A 753 -22.17 12.33 -14.36
CA PHE A 753 -21.18 11.33 -13.90
C PHE A 753 -20.18 10.95 -15.00
N GLU A 754 -18.88 11.01 -14.71
CA GLU A 754 -17.84 10.60 -15.67
C GLU A 754 -17.79 9.08 -15.90
N SER A 755 -18.26 8.26 -14.96
CA SER A 755 -18.31 6.80 -15.15
C SER A 755 -19.68 6.23 -14.78
N THR A 756 -20.27 5.41 -15.65
CA THR A 756 -21.49 4.66 -15.32
C THR A 756 -21.36 3.19 -15.71
N GLU A 757 -21.86 2.31 -14.86
CA GLU A 757 -21.69 0.85 -14.95
C GLU A 757 -23.02 0.15 -14.66
N ALA A 758 -23.40 -0.84 -15.46
CA ALA A 758 -24.62 -1.62 -15.24
C ALA A 758 -24.33 -3.13 -15.24
N HIS A 759 -24.95 -3.87 -14.31
CA HIS A 759 -24.80 -5.31 -14.19
C HIS A 759 -26.15 -6.02 -14.38
N ALA A 760 -26.18 -7.00 -15.29
CA ALA A 760 -27.23 -8.01 -15.40
C ALA A 760 -26.78 -9.29 -14.66
N THR A 761 -27.50 -9.66 -13.60
CA THR A 761 -27.11 -10.65 -12.59
C THR A 761 -28.29 -11.37 -11.91
N ALA A 762 -29.45 -10.71 -11.80
CA ALA A 762 -30.72 -11.29 -11.38
C ALA A 762 -31.48 -11.96 -12.54
N GLY A 763 -31.27 -11.46 -13.77
CA GLY A 763 -31.52 -12.14 -15.05
C GLY A 763 -32.86 -11.79 -15.71
N GLY A 764 -32.79 -11.46 -17.00
CA GLY A 764 -33.94 -11.14 -17.85
C GLY A 764 -33.70 -11.53 -19.31
N ASN A 765 -33.73 -10.51 -20.18
CA ASN A 765 -33.32 -10.55 -21.60
C ASN A 765 -32.82 -9.13 -21.92
N ASP A 766 -31.68 -8.79 -21.34
CA ASP A 766 -31.37 -7.43 -20.95
C ASP A 766 -30.67 -6.66 -22.07
N LEU A 767 -30.99 -5.37 -22.16
CA LEU A 767 -30.69 -4.58 -23.34
C LEU A 767 -29.88 -3.32 -23.03
N ALA A 768 -28.60 -3.34 -23.43
CA ALA A 768 -27.70 -2.20 -23.37
C ALA A 768 -27.71 -1.40 -24.67
N TYR A 769 -27.76 -0.07 -24.56
CA TYR A 769 -27.58 0.88 -25.64
C TYR A 769 -26.48 1.89 -25.30
N PHE A 770 -25.58 2.14 -26.25
CA PHE A 770 -24.54 3.17 -26.15
C PHE A 770 -24.69 4.22 -27.25
N TRP A 771 -24.52 5.50 -26.88
CA TRP A 771 -24.49 6.63 -27.81
C TRP A 771 -23.25 7.49 -27.60
N ASP A 772 -22.64 7.87 -28.71
CA ASP A 772 -21.43 8.69 -28.83
C ASP A 772 -21.59 10.15 -28.36
N SER A 773 -20.49 10.88 -28.49
CA SER A 773 -20.36 12.32 -28.33
C SER A 773 -20.05 12.99 -29.68
N ALA A 774 -19.77 14.30 -29.67
CA ALA A 774 -19.23 14.97 -30.87
C ALA A 774 -17.71 14.78 -31.04
N GLY A 775 -17.02 14.22 -30.04
CA GLY A 775 -15.59 13.88 -30.07
C GLY A 775 -15.32 12.54 -30.76
N ASN A 776 -14.10 12.02 -30.63
CA ASN A 776 -13.79 10.65 -31.08
C ASN A 776 -14.04 9.68 -29.94
N ASP A 777 -14.91 8.69 -30.17
CA ASP A 777 -15.30 7.71 -29.15
C ASP A 777 -14.89 6.29 -29.55
N ASN A 778 -14.64 5.45 -28.54
CA ASN A 778 -14.21 4.06 -28.71
C ASN A 778 -15.15 3.10 -27.98
N TYR A 779 -15.84 2.26 -28.75
CA TYR A 779 -16.70 1.19 -28.28
C TYR A 779 -15.96 -0.15 -28.33
N VAL A 780 -16.05 -0.95 -27.27
CA VAL A 780 -15.46 -2.30 -27.18
C VAL A 780 -16.48 -3.27 -26.64
N ALA A 781 -16.57 -4.45 -27.23
CA ALA A 781 -17.48 -5.50 -26.81
C ALA A 781 -16.82 -6.88 -26.78
N HIS A 782 -17.06 -7.61 -25.70
CA HIS A 782 -16.80 -9.04 -25.53
C HIS A 782 -18.15 -9.77 -25.37
N ALA A 783 -18.13 -11.10 -25.29
CA ALA A 783 -19.31 -11.90 -24.99
C ALA A 783 -19.97 -11.57 -23.63
N ASP A 784 -19.18 -11.19 -22.61
CA ASP A 784 -19.65 -11.00 -21.22
C ASP A 784 -19.86 -9.54 -20.80
N ARG A 785 -19.31 -8.58 -21.55
CA ARG A 785 -19.27 -7.15 -21.18
C ARG A 785 -18.99 -6.25 -22.38
N SER A 786 -19.39 -5.00 -22.31
CA SER A 786 -19.03 -3.98 -23.30
C SER A 786 -19.00 -2.58 -22.71
N TRP A 787 -18.24 -1.68 -23.34
CA TRP A 787 -18.12 -0.29 -22.89
C TRP A 787 -17.94 0.68 -24.05
N MET A 788 -18.33 1.94 -23.84
CA MET A 788 -18.03 3.07 -24.70
C MET A 788 -17.29 4.14 -23.90
N LYS A 789 -16.13 4.58 -24.39
CA LYS A 789 -15.32 5.63 -23.78
C LYS A 789 -15.12 6.81 -24.71
N GLY A 790 -15.21 8.01 -24.14
CA GLY A 790 -14.94 9.26 -24.84
C GLY A 790 -14.16 10.28 -24.02
N THR A 791 -14.25 11.54 -24.44
CA THR A 791 -13.74 12.67 -23.65
C THR A 791 -14.76 13.05 -22.59
N GLY A 792 -14.45 12.76 -21.32
CA GLY A 792 -15.29 13.13 -20.17
C GLY A 792 -16.40 12.13 -19.82
N PHE A 793 -16.45 10.94 -20.45
CA PHE A 793 -17.37 9.87 -20.05
C PHE A 793 -16.78 8.47 -20.30
N HIS A 794 -17.21 7.51 -19.48
CA HIS A 794 -16.93 6.08 -19.62
C HIS A 794 -18.16 5.27 -19.18
N ASN A 795 -18.85 4.65 -20.12
CA ASN A 795 -20.06 3.89 -19.84
C ASN A 795 -19.81 2.40 -20.11
N GLN A 796 -20.14 1.52 -19.18
CA GLN A 796 -19.88 0.08 -19.27
C GLN A 796 -21.07 -0.79 -18.82
N GLN A 797 -21.17 -2.00 -19.37
CA GLN A 797 -22.16 -3.01 -18.99
C GLN A 797 -21.52 -4.38 -18.81
N HIS A 798 -22.07 -5.20 -17.92
CA HIS A 798 -21.71 -6.59 -17.69
C HIS A 798 -22.95 -7.49 -17.71
N GLY A 799 -22.90 -8.60 -18.44
CA GLY A 799 -23.90 -9.69 -18.43
C GLY A 799 -25.06 -9.57 -19.41
N PHE A 800 -25.24 -8.44 -20.11
CA PHE A 800 -26.42 -8.20 -20.95
C PHE A 800 -26.38 -9.04 -22.24
N GLU A 801 -27.44 -9.80 -22.55
CA GLU A 801 -27.50 -10.66 -23.75
C GLU A 801 -27.47 -9.85 -25.06
N ARG A 802 -27.84 -8.56 -25.05
CA ARG A 802 -27.77 -7.71 -26.24
C ARG A 802 -27.26 -6.29 -25.99
N THR A 803 -26.21 -5.93 -26.73
CA THR A 803 -25.69 -4.55 -26.81
C THR A 803 -25.91 -3.93 -28.18
N ILE A 804 -26.31 -2.66 -28.22
CA ILE A 804 -26.47 -1.86 -29.45
C ILE A 804 -25.77 -0.50 -29.29
N ALA A 805 -24.61 -0.33 -29.92
CA ALA A 805 -23.88 0.93 -29.97
C ALA A 805 -24.20 1.76 -31.23
N TYR A 806 -24.19 3.08 -31.09
CA TYR A 806 -24.39 4.03 -32.18
C TYR A 806 -23.35 5.14 -32.17
N ALA A 807 -22.76 5.42 -33.34
CA ALA A 807 -22.03 6.64 -33.65
C ALA A 807 -22.88 7.52 -34.58
N ARG A 808 -23.17 8.77 -34.18
CA ARG A 808 -24.14 9.68 -34.83
C ARG A 808 -23.82 11.18 -34.68
N PHE A 809 -22.99 11.57 -33.73
CA PHE A 809 -22.85 12.96 -33.27
C PHE A 809 -21.53 13.63 -33.69
N GLY A 810 -20.49 12.89 -34.10
CA GLY A 810 -19.29 13.52 -34.69
C GLY A 810 -18.15 12.59 -35.12
N GLY A 811 -16.99 12.82 -34.51
CA GLY A 811 -15.91 11.85 -34.30
C GLY A 811 -15.12 11.25 -35.46
N HIS A 812 -14.24 10.33 -35.06
CA HIS A 812 -13.63 9.29 -35.88
C HIS A 812 -13.66 8.01 -35.04
N ASP A 813 -14.82 7.38 -35.04
CA ASP A 813 -15.22 6.50 -33.95
C ASP A 813 -14.89 5.06 -34.30
N VAL A 814 -14.38 4.34 -33.28
CA VAL A 814 -13.84 2.99 -33.41
C VAL A 814 -14.72 2.01 -32.65
N ALA A 815 -15.09 0.91 -33.30
CA ALA A 815 -15.73 -0.24 -32.67
C ALA A 815 -14.77 -1.43 -32.66
N THR A 816 -14.66 -2.14 -31.53
CA THR A 816 -13.84 -3.35 -31.40
C THR A 816 -14.67 -4.50 -30.83
N PHE A 817 -14.66 -5.65 -31.49
CA PHE A 817 -15.32 -6.87 -31.06
C PHE A 817 -14.29 -7.96 -30.71
N TYR A 818 -14.58 -8.73 -29.66
CA TYR A 818 -13.83 -9.90 -29.23
C TYR A 818 -14.77 -11.10 -29.04
N ASP A 819 -14.29 -12.27 -29.48
CA ASP A 819 -14.98 -13.55 -29.46
C ASP A 819 -15.25 -14.14 -28.07
N SER A 820 -16.08 -15.19 -28.06
CA SER A 820 -16.22 -16.16 -26.99
C SER A 820 -15.33 -17.40 -27.23
N ALA A 821 -15.44 -18.43 -26.39
CA ALA A 821 -14.75 -19.71 -26.57
C ALA A 821 -15.63 -20.76 -27.28
N GLY A 822 -16.39 -20.33 -28.28
CA GLY A 822 -17.30 -21.13 -29.11
C GLY A 822 -17.45 -20.54 -30.50
N ASP A 823 -18.15 -21.22 -31.41
CA ASP A 823 -18.27 -20.82 -32.82
C ASP A 823 -18.96 -19.46 -32.99
N ASP A 824 -18.18 -18.41 -33.27
CA ASP A 824 -18.64 -17.02 -33.33
C ASP A 824 -18.81 -16.49 -34.76
N ASN A 825 -19.76 -15.57 -34.95
CA ASN A 825 -20.06 -14.99 -36.27
C ASN A 825 -20.04 -13.45 -36.26
N TYR A 826 -19.07 -12.86 -36.97
CA TYR A 826 -18.92 -11.42 -37.20
C TYR A 826 -19.41 -11.02 -38.60
N VAL A 827 -20.20 -9.95 -38.70
CA VAL A 827 -20.69 -9.38 -39.96
C VAL A 827 -20.44 -7.88 -39.99
N ALA A 828 -19.92 -7.36 -41.11
CA ALA A 828 -19.63 -5.94 -41.28
C ALA A 828 -20.03 -5.41 -42.66
N TYR A 829 -20.75 -4.28 -42.66
CA TYR A 829 -21.08 -3.43 -43.80
C TYR A 829 -20.33 -2.11 -43.67
N ALA A 830 -20.38 -1.25 -44.70
CA ALA A 830 -19.83 0.10 -44.63
C ALA A 830 -20.45 1.01 -43.54
N ASP A 831 -21.67 0.75 -43.06
CA ASP A 831 -22.40 1.60 -42.10
C ASP A 831 -22.69 0.95 -40.73
N LYS A 832 -22.42 -0.35 -40.56
CA LYS A 832 -22.81 -1.14 -39.37
C LYS A 832 -22.09 -2.48 -39.31
N GLY A 833 -22.07 -3.10 -38.14
CA GLY A 833 -21.63 -4.48 -37.98
C GLY A 833 -22.12 -5.10 -36.68
N TRP A 834 -21.95 -6.42 -36.54
CA TRP A 834 -22.25 -7.13 -35.29
C TRP A 834 -21.38 -8.38 -35.14
N MET A 835 -21.22 -8.82 -33.89
CA MET A 835 -20.68 -10.12 -33.52
C MET A 835 -21.71 -10.84 -32.63
N SER A 836 -21.86 -12.14 -32.83
CA SER A 836 -22.83 -12.95 -32.10
C SER A 836 -22.44 -14.42 -32.04
N GLY A 837 -22.61 -15.01 -30.85
CA GLY A 837 -22.41 -16.43 -30.55
C GLY A 837 -23.45 -16.91 -29.54
N ASP A 838 -23.16 -18.00 -28.83
CA ASP A 838 -24.06 -18.55 -27.82
C ASP A 838 -24.19 -17.60 -26.61
N GLY A 839 -25.38 -17.01 -26.46
CA GLY A 839 -25.77 -16.17 -25.31
C GLY A 839 -25.56 -14.66 -25.48
N PHE A 840 -24.96 -14.17 -26.57
CA PHE A 840 -24.70 -12.75 -26.75
C PHE A 840 -24.89 -12.22 -28.18
N PHE A 841 -25.30 -10.96 -28.30
CA PHE A 841 -25.38 -10.23 -29.57
C PHE A 841 -24.92 -8.78 -29.39
N ASN A 842 -23.76 -8.45 -29.97
CA ASN A 842 -23.16 -7.11 -29.89
C ASN A 842 -23.21 -6.43 -31.25
N TYR A 843 -23.90 -5.30 -31.37
CA TYR A 843 -24.11 -4.56 -32.62
C TYR A 843 -23.55 -3.13 -32.55
N GLN A 844 -23.02 -2.64 -33.67
CA GLN A 844 -22.64 -1.23 -33.89
C GLN A 844 -23.30 -0.68 -35.17
N ALA A 845 -23.62 0.62 -35.19
CA ALA A 845 -23.83 1.36 -36.45
C ALA A 845 -23.25 2.78 -36.42
N GLY A 846 -22.70 3.21 -37.55
CA GLY A 846 -22.14 4.55 -37.80
C GLY A 846 -20.63 4.69 -37.56
N PHE A 847 -19.97 3.66 -37.04
CA PHE A 847 -18.53 3.70 -36.74
C PHE A 847 -17.70 3.61 -38.02
N LYS A 848 -16.66 4.43 -38.14
CA LYS A 848 -15.82 4.54 -39.36
C LYS A 848 -14.73 3.48 -39.40
N THR A 849 -14.46 2.83 -38.28
CA THR A 849 -13.44 1.80 -38.15
C THR A 849 -13.94 0.69 -37.24
N THR A 850 -14.01 -0.53 -37.75
CA THR A 850 -14.41 -1.72 -36.99
C THR A 850 -13.27 -2.72 -36.97
N TYR A 851 -12.91 -3.20 -35.79
CA TYR A 851 -12.02 -4.35 -35.60
C TYR A 851 -12.80 -5.52 -34.98
N ALA A 852 -12.51 -6.74 -35.41
CA ALA A 852 -12.93 -7.97 -34.77
C ALA A 852 -11.72 -8.88 -34.53
N TYR A 853 -11.69 -9.56 -33.40
CA TYR A 853 -10.61 -10.48 -33.03
C TYR A 853 -11.18 -11.81 -32.55
N ALA A 854 -10.73 -12.91 -33.16
CA ALA A 854 -10.90 -14.26 -32.68
C ALA A 854 -9.62 -14.69 -31.94
N THR A 855 -9.75 -15.05 -30.66
CA THR A 855 -8.67 -15.14 -29.67
C THR A 855 -8.91 -16.13 -28.53
N ALA A 856 -10.17 -16.40 -28.18
CA ALA A 856 -10.61 -17.41 -27.22
C ALA A 856 -10.97 -18.74 -27.91
N GLY A 857 -11.43 -18.68 -29.17
CA GLY A 857 -11.38 -19.75 -30.16
C GLY A 857 -12.63 -20.63 -30.28
N GLY A 858 -13.00 -20.92 -31.52
CA GLY A 858 -14.10 -21.80 -31.90
C GLY A 858 -13.89 -22.37 -33.30
N TYR A 859 -14.83 -22.08 -34.20
CA TYR A 859 -14.63 -22.10 -35.65
C TYR A 859 -15.33 -20.87 -36.24
N ASP A 860 -14.58 -19.79 -36.37
CA ASP A 860 -15.16 -18.45 -36.39
C ASP A 860 -15.33 -17.92 -37.81
N ARG A 861 -16.42 -17.20 -38.04
CA ARG A 861 -16.84 -16.71 -39.36
C ARG A 861 -16.91 -15.19 -39.42
N ALA A 862 -16.13 -14.60 -40.32
CA ALA A 862 -16.22 -13.19 -40.69
C ALA A 862 -16.92 -13.03 -42.06
N ASN A 863 -17.84 -12.07 -42.15
CA ASN A 863 -18.57 -11.74 -43.38
C ASN A 863 -18.51 -10.22 -43.65
N PHE A 864 -17.89 -9.82 -44.76
CA PHE A 864 -17.80 -8.43 -45.19
C PHE A 864 -18.73 -8.16 -46.38
N ILE A 865 -19.48 -7.07 -46.32
CA ILE A 865 -20.36 -6.61 -47.40
C ILE A 865 -19.90 -5.21 -47.84
N ASP A 866 -19.83 -5.05 -49.16
CA ASP A 866 -19.45 -3.82 -49.85
C ASP A 866 -20.36 -2.60 -49.61
N SER A 867 -19.82 -1.44 -49.97
CA SER A 867 -20.52 -0.19 -50.21
C SER A 867 -20.97 -0.10 -51.69
N ALA A 868 -21.49 1.05 -52.10
CA ALA A 868 -21.85 1.34 -53.50
C ALA A 868 -20.78 2.22 -54.19
N GLY A 869 -19.50 1.93 -53.93
CA GLY A 869 -18.32 2.61 -54.45
C GLY A 869 -17.15 1.63 -54.61
N ASP A 870 -16.04 2.09 -55.19
CA ASP A 870 -14.89 1.22 -55.50
C ASP A 870 -14.19 0.74 -54.20
N ASP A 871 -14.47 -0.49 -53.77
CA ASP A 871 -13.98 -1.06 -52.52
C ASP A 871 -12.78 -2.00 -52.73
N THR A 872 -12.07 -2.33 -51.64
CA THR A 872 -10.93 -3.25 -51.69
C THR A 872 -10.88 -4.19 -50.49
N TYR A 873 -10.92 -5.50 -50.79
CA TYR A 873 -10.72 -6.58 -49.83
C TYR A 873 -9.25 -7.03 -49.84
N PHE A 874 -8.66 -7.18 -48.67
CA PHE A 874 -7.35 -7.79 -48.47
C PHE A 874 -7.51 -8.99 -47.54
N ALA A 875 -6.97 -10.14 -47.94
CA ALA A 875 -7.06 -11.40 -47.22
C ALA A 875 -5.69 -12.06 -47.10
N TYR A 876 -5.28 -12.35 -45.86
CA TYR A 876 -4.05 -13.03 -45.49
C TYR A 876 -4.38 -14.28 -44.66
N ALA A 877 -3.43 -15.18 -44.48
CA ALA A 877 -3.61 -16.41 -43.69
C ALA A 877 -3.98 -16.22 -42.20
N THR A 878 -3.95 -14.99 -41.65
CA THR A 878 -4.23 -14.70 -40.23
C THR A 878 -5.24 -13.59 -39.99
N HIS A 879 -5.57 -12.79 -41.02
CA HIS A 879 -6.39 -11.59 -40.91
C HIS A 879 -6.89 -11.15 -42.28
N SER A 880 -7.98 -10.40 -42.31
CA SER A 880 -8.51 -9.78 -43.53
C SER A 880 -9.19 -8.45 -43.22
N TYR A 881 -9.33 -7.60 -44.23
CA TYR A 881 -10.07 -6.35 -44.10
C TYR A 881 -10.70 -5.90 -45.41
N LEU A 882 -11.90 -5.33 -45.30
CA LEU A 882 -12.59 -4.62 -46.38
C LEU A 882 -12.54 -3.12 -46.07
N GLN A 883 -12.13 -2.32 -47.05
CA GLN A 883 -12.00 -0.87 -46.91
C GLN A 883 -12.50 -0.13 -48.15
N GLY A 884 -13.01 1.08 -47.92
CA GLY A 884 -13.60 1.93 -48.95
C GLY A 884 -13.63 3.40 -48.55
N ASP A 885 -14.40 4.20 -49.29
CA ASP A 885 -14.50 5.65 -49.08
C ASP A 885 -15.30 5.97 -47.79
N GLY A 886 -14.59 6.03 -46.67
CA GLY A 886 -15.12 6.44 -45.36
C GLY A 886 -15.30 5.31 -44.32
N PHE A 887 -14.96 4.06 -44.66
CA PHE A 887 -15.02 2.93 -43.73
C PHE A 887 -13.80 2.00 -43.82
N TYR A 888 -13.48 1.35 -42.71
CA TYR A 888 -12.45 0.31 -42.60
C TYR A 888 -12.93 -0.79 -41.65
N ASN A 889 -13.16 -2.00 -42.17
CA ASN A 889 -13.61 -3.15 -41.40
C ASN A 889 -12.55 -4.25 -41.44
N TYR A 890 -12.04 -4.65 -40.28
CA TYR A 890 -10.93 -5.60 -40.11
C TYR A 890 -11.32 -6.77 -39.21
N GLN A 891 -10.81 -7.97 -39.52
CA GLN A 891 -10.82 -9.14 -38.64
C GLN A 891 -9.40 -9.72 -38.51
N SER A 892 -9.09 -10.32 -37.36
CA SER A 892 -7.94 -11.24 -37.23
C SER A 892 -8.33 -12.49 -36.44
N GLY A 893 -7.77 -13.64 -36.84
CA GLY A 893 -7.90 -14.91 -36.14
C GLY A 893 -8.96 -15.88 -36.69
N PHE A 894 -9.95 -15.39 -37.45
CA PHE A 894 -11.11 -16.19 -37.89
C PHE A 894 -10.70 -17.23 -38.95
N GLU A 895 -11.10 -18.50 -38.77
CA GLU A 895 -10.79 -19.58 -39.72
C GLU A 895 -11.48 -19.41 -41.08
N PHE A 896 -12.60 -18.68 -41.14
CA PHE A 896 -13.35 -18.45 -42.38
C PHE A 896 -13.69 -16.95 -42.56
N SER A 897 -13.24 -16.36 -43.67
CA SER A 897 -13.51 -14.96 -44.00
C SER A 897 -14.04 -14.83 -45.42
N GLU A 898 -15.27 -14.34 -45.56
CA GLU A 898 -15.95 -14.12 -46.84
C GLU A 898 -16.18 -12.62 -47.06
N ALA A 899 -15.87 -12.11 -48.26
CA ALA A 899 -16.24 -10.76 -48.69
C ALA A 899 -17.15 -10.81 -49.91
N ARG A 900 -18.20 -9.99 -49.93
CA ARG A 900 -19.20 -9.99 -51.01
C ARG A 900 -19.39 -8.60 -51.62
N ALA A 901 -19.14 -8.49 -52.92
CA ALA A 901 -19.53 -7.35 -53.75
C ALA A 901 -20.96 -7.57 -54.26
N THR A 902 -21.89 -6.70 -53.85
CA THR A 902 -23.35 -6.84 -54.01
C THR A 902 -24.10 -5.52 -54.22
N ASN A 903 -23.50 -4.39 -53.83
CA ASN A 903 -24.00 -3.04 -53.91
C ASN A 903 -23.29 -2.23 -55.02
N GLY A 904 -22.04 -2.60 -55.34
CA GLY A 904 -21.39 -2.40 -56.63
C GLY A 904 -20.43 -1.21 -56.73
N GLY A 905 -19.23 -1.49 -57.27
CA GLY A 905 -18.18 -0.51 -57.54
C GLY A 905 -17.31 -0.89 -58.75
N ASN A 906 -16.02 -1.10 -58.51
CA ASN A 906 -15.03 -1.67 -59.43
C ASN A 906 -14.01 -2.42 -58.56
N ASP A 907 -14.46 -3.51 -57.95
CA ASP A 907 -13.97 -3.91 -56.64
C ASP A 907 -12.76 -4.84 -56.75
N LEU A 908 -11.82 -4.68 -55.80
CA LEU A 908 -10.52 -5.35 -55.84
C LEU A 908 -10.27 -6.25 -54.64
N ALA A 909 -10.27 -7.56 -54.87
CA ALA A 909 -9.79 -8.54 -53.90
C ALA A 909 -8.26 -8.77 -54.04
N ARG A 910 -7.56 -8.86 -52.91
CA ARG A 910 -6.16 -9.29 -52.84
C ARG A 910 -5.98 -10.44 -51.85
N PHE A 911 -5.45 -11.56 -52.31
CA PHE A 911 -5.15 -12.73 -51.48
C PHE A 911 -3.64 -12.89 -51.29
N TYR A 912 -3.24 -13.30 -50.09
CA TYR A 912 -1.87 -13.56 -49.68
C TYR A 912 -1.80 -14.89 -48.92
N ASP A 913 -0.82 -15.69 -49.30
CA ASP A 913 -0.48 -17.02 -48.80
C ASP A 913 -0.04 -17.07 -47.33
N SER A 914 0.20 -18.30 -46.86
CA SER A 914 0.93 -18.63 -45.64
C SER A 914 2.37 -19.07 -45.96
N ALA A 915 3.10 -19.62 -44.99
CA ALA A 915 4.38 -20.29 -45.26
C ALA A 915 4.23 -21.80 -45.57
N GLY A 916 3.00 -22.34 -45.47
CA GLY A 916 2.65 -23.71 -45.84
C GLY A 916 2.25 -23.83 -47.31
N ASN A 917 1.69 -24.98 -47.71
CA ASN A 917 1.17 -25.16 -49.07
C ASN A 917 -0.24 -24.59 -49.15
N ASP A 918 -0.46 -23.65 -50.05
CA ASP A 918 -1.74 -22.95 -50.22
C ASP A 918 -2.37 -23.18 -51.60
N ASN A 919 -3.71 -23.16 -51.62
CA ASN A 919 -4.49 -23.45 -52.82
C ASN A 919 -5.48 -22.32 -53.12
N TYR A 920 -5.22 -21.57 -54.18
CA TYR A 920 -6.12 -20.56 -54.75
C TYR A 920 -7.01 -21.16 -55.84
N VAL A 921 -8.30 -20.87 -55.81
CA VAL A 921 -9.25 -21.25 -56.87
C VAL A 921 -10.06 -20.03 -57.29
N ALA A 922 -10.24 -19.85 -58.60
CA ALA A 922 -11.06 -18.78 -59.14
C ALA A 922 -12.00 -19.24 -60.26
N HIS A 923 -13.22 -18.75 -60.18
CA HIS A 923 -14.22 -18.75 -61.26
C HIS A 923 -14.37 -17.32 -61.81
N ALA A 924 -15.35 -17.13 -62.67
CA ALA A 924 -15.75 -15.82 -63.19
C ALA A 924 -16.47 -14.92 -62.16
N ASP A 925 -17.15 -15.51 -61.17
CA ASP A 925 -18.03 -14.84 -60.20
C ASP A 925 -17.50 -14.81 -58.76
N ARG A 926 -16.47 -15.60 -58.45
CA ARG A 926 -15.93 -15.77 -57.09
C ARG A 926 -14.55 -16.41 -57.09
N SER A 927 -13.79 -16.23 -56.01
CA SER A 927 -12.52 -16.92 -55.78
C SER A 927 -12.22 -17.10 -54.30
N TRP A 928 -11.39 -18.09 -53.97
CA TRP A 928 -10.94 -18.33 -52.60
C TRP A 928 -9.48 -18.78 -52.54
N MET A 929 -8.85 -18.54 -51.39
CA MET A 929 -7.55 -19.07 -51.01
C MET A 929 -7.70 -19.82 -49.69
N GLN A 930 -7.16 -21.04 -49.61
CA GLN A 930 -7.25 -21.86 -48.40
C GLN A 930 -5.95 -22.60 -48.13
N GLY A 931 -5.70 -22.82 -46.83
CA GLY A 931 -4.49 -23.42 -46.32
C GLY A 931 -4.69 -24.15 -44.99
N ALA A 932 -3.60 -24.33 -44.26
CA ALA A 932 -3.63 -24.91 -42.92
C ALA A 932 -4.17 -23.90 -41.90
N GLY A 933 -5.47 -23.98 -41.60
CA GLY A 933 -6.13 -23.18 -40.56
C GLY A 933 -6.88 -21.94 -41.04
N PHE A 934 -6.96 -21.68 -42.35
CA PHE A 934 -7.73 -20.57 -42.89
C PHE A 934 -8.41 -20.89 -44.23
N HIS A 935 -9.54 -20.25 -44.49
CA HIS A 935 -10.22 -20.20 -45.77
C HIS A 935 -10.75 -18.77 -46.01
N ASN A 936 -10.14 -18.07 -46.96
CA ASN A 936 -10.53 -16.72 -47.36
C ASN A 936 -11.28 -16.80 -48.71
N GLN A 937 -12.50 -16.28 -48.79
CA GLN A 937 -13.34 -16.24 -50.00
C GLN A 937 -13.71 -14.80 -50.38
N GLN A 938 -13.90 -14.55 -51.68
CA GLN A 938 -14.63 -13.41 -52.22
C GLN A 938 -15.69 -13.88 -53.22
N ASP A 939 -16.83 -13.19 -53.26
CA ASP A 939 -17.83 -13.30 -54.32
C ASP A 939 -18.14 -11.92 -54.91
N GLY A 940 -18.23 -11.83 -56.24
CA GLY A 940 -18.68 -10.67 -57.01
C GLY A 940 -17.61 -9.68 -57.47
N PHE A 941 -16.37 -9.71 -56.95
CA PHE A 941 -15.36 -8.68 -57.24
C PHE A 941 -14.84 -8.79 -58.69
N GLU A 942 -14.89 -7.70 -59.48
CA GLU A 942 -14.47 -7.70 -60.90
C GLU A 942 -12.97 -7.99 -61.08
N ARG A 943 -12.16 -7.77 -60.04
CA ARG A 943 -10.72 -8.02 -60.10
C ARG A 943 -10.20 -8.69 -58.83
N THR A 944 -9.47 -9.79 -59.02
CA THR A 944 -8.71 -10.44 -57.95
C THR A 944 -7.22 -10.52 -58.28
N ILE A 945 -6.37 -10.34 -57.27
CA ILE A 945 -4.93 -10.61 -57.35
C ILE A 945 -4.51 -11.52 -56.19
N ALA A 946 -4.01 -12.71 -56.47
CA ALA A 946 -3.37 -13.57 -55.46
C ALA A 946 -1.84 -13.47 -55.54
N TYR A 947 -1.18 -13.55 -54.39
CA TYR A 947 0.26 -13.64 -54.26
C TYR A 947 0.61 -14.89 -53.46
N ALA A 948 1.55 -15.68 -53.98
CA ALA A 948 2.38 -16.60 -53.21
C ALA A 948 3.73 -15.92 -52.93
N THR A 949 4.34 -16.23 -51.79
CA THR A 949 5.57 -15.60 -51.29
C THR A 949 6.74 -16.58 -51.30
N ALA A 950 7.31 -16.91 -50.13
CA ALA A 950 8.52 -17.72 -50.01
C ALA A 950 8.32 -18.83 -48.97
N GLY A 951 7.44 -19.77 -49.32
CA GLY A 951 7.09 -20.97 -48.56
C GLY A 951 6.55 -22.06 -49.49
N GLY A 952 5.79 -23.00 -48.95
CA GLY A 952 4.80 -23.76 -49.71
C GLY A 952 5.23 -24.62 -50.90
N GLN A 953 4.21 -24.93 -51.70
CA GLN A 953 4.22 -25.52 -53.05
C GLN A 953 2.80 -25.26 -53.57
N ASP A 954 2.61 -24.10 -54.17
CA ASP A 954 1.30 -23.46 -54.19
C ASP A 954 0.62 -23.57 -55.55
N VAL A 955 -0.69 -23.77 -55.50
CA VAL A 955 -1.51 -24.09 -56.68
C VAL A 955 -2.57 -23.02 -56.90
N ALA A 956 -2.65 -22.50 -58.12
CA ALA A 956 -3.74 -21.63 -58.57
C ALA A 956 -4.56 -22.31 -59.68
N THR A 957 -5.81 -22.65 -59.40
CA THR A 957 -6.75 -23.25 -60.36
C THR A 957 -7.77 -22.24 -60.87
N PHE A 958 -7.97 -22.16 -62.18
CA PHE A 958 -8.93 -21.28 -62.84
C PHE A 958 -10.02 -22.06 -63.58
N TYR A 959 -11.24 -21.56 -63.54
CA TYR A 959 -12.40 -22.06 -64.28
C TYR A 959 -13.03 -20.94 -65.10
N ASP A 960 -13.41 -21.26 -66.33
CA ASP A 960 -13.99 -20.38 -67.33
C ASP A 960 -15.43 -19.91 -67.06
N SER A 961 -15.83 -18.90 -67.83
CA SER A 961 -17.20 -18.46 -68.02
C SER A 961 -17.80 -19.06 -69.30
N ALA A 962 -19.09 -18.80 -69.57
CA ALA A 962 -19.74 -19.20 -70.82
C ALA A 962 -19.52 -18.18 -71.96
N GLY A 963 -18.29 -17.68 -72.12
CA GLY A 963 -17.90 -16.64 -73.08
C GLY A 963 -16.41 -16.68 -73.37
N ASP A 964 -15.96 -15.91 -74.39
CA ASP A 964 -14.58 -15.95 -74.89
C ASP A 964 -13.55 -15.47 -73.83
N ASP A 965 -12.88 -16.42 -73.16
CA ASP A 965 -11.95 -16.15 -72.06
C ASP A 965 -10.46 -16.31 -72.45
N GLN A 966 -9.56 -15.76 -71.63
CA GLN A 966 -8.12 -15.72 -71.91
C GLN A 966 -7.26 -16.10 -70.71
N TYR A 967 -6.38 -17.07 -70.92
CA TYR A 967 -5.32 -17.49 -70.00
C TYR A 967 -3.96 -17.02 -70.52
N LEU A 968 -3.23 -16.23 -69.74
CA LEU A 968 -1.92 -15.69 -70.08
C LEU A 968 -0.92 -16.13 -69.00
N ALA A 969 -0.11 -17.14 -69.30
CA ALA A 969 0.78 -17.78 -68.35
C ALA A 969 2.26 -17.42 -68.62
N TYR A 970 2.91 -16.82 -67.63
CA TYR A 970 4.33 -16.49 -67.64
C TYR A 970 5.06 -17.25 -66.53
N SER A 971 6.38 -17.37 -66.62
CA SER A 971 7.25 -18.02 -65.63
C SER A 971 7.35 -17.32 -64.25
N THR A 972 6.46 -16.38 -63.93
CA THR A 972 6.42 -15.61 -62.66
C THR A 972 5.00 -15.22 -62.22
N HIS A 973 4.03 -15.29 -63.12
CA HIS A 973 2.64 -14.91 -62.87
C HIS A 973 1.73 -15.45 -63.98
N SER A 974 0.47 -15.68 -63.66
CA SER A 974 -0.58 -16.03 -64.63
C SER A 974 -1.75 -15.06 -64.51
N ILE A 975 -2.42 -14.79 -65.62
CA ILE A 975 -3.63 -13.94 -65.69
C ILE A 975 -4.73 -14.78 -66.34
N PHE A 976 -5.90 -14.85 -65.69
CA PHE A 976 -7.10 -15.46 -66.27
C PHE A 976 -8.25 -14.45 -66.25
N ARG A 977 -8.78 -14.11 -67.43
CA ARG A 977 -9.69 -12.96 -67.59
C ARG A 977 -10.76 -13.19 -68.64
N GLY A 978 -11.89 -12.51 -68.46
CA GLY A 978 -13.05 -12.62 -69.33
C GLY A 978 -13.89 -11.35 -69.39
N SER A 979 -15.13 -11.49 -69.82
CA SER A 979 -16.10 -10.40 -69.85
C SER A 979 -16.67 -10.12 -68.46
N GLY A 980 -15.97 -9.28 -67.68
CA GLY A 980 -16.42 -8.80 -66.37
C GLY A 980 -15.56 -9.25 -65.19
N PHE A 981 -14.56 -10.11 -65.43
CA PHE A 981 -13.63 -10.57 -64.38
C PHE A 981 -12.17 -10.55 -64.85
N SER A 982 -11.24 -10.31 -63.92
CA SER A 982 -9.80 -10.44 -64.15
C SER A 982 -9.10 -10.99 -62.92
N ASN A 983 -8.79 -12.27 -62.93
CA ASN A 983 -7.94 -12.95 -61.96
C ASN A 983 -6.47 -12.82 -62.35
N VAL A 984 -5.61 -12.50 -61.39
CA VAL A 984 -4.14 -12.46 -61.56
C VAL A 984 -3.51 -13.23 -60.40
N VAL A 985 -2.49 -14.03 -60.66
CA VAL A 985 -1.74 -14.75 -59.62
C VAL A 985 -0.24 -14.56 -59.82
N HIS A 986 0.50 -14.32 -58.75
CA HIS A 986 1.95 -14.10 -58.75
C HIS A 986 2.66 -15.12 -57.85
N GLY A 987 3.82 -15.64 -58.27
CA GLY A 987 4.71 -16.45 -57.43
C GLY A 987 4.44 -17.97 -57.41
N PHE A 988 3.18 -18.40 -57.54
CA PHE A 988 2.74 -19.80 -57.49
C PHE A 988 3.58 -20.73 -58.39
N GLU A 989 4.06 -21.86 -57.86
CA GLU A 989 4.81 -22.84 -58.67
C GLU A 989 3.93 -23.63 -59.63
N SER A 990 2.63 -23.76 -59.37
CA SER A 990 1.71 -24.45 -60.28
C SER A 990 0.48 -23.60 -60.58
N THR A 991 0.16 -23.42 -61.87
CA THR A 991 -1.11 -22.79 -62.28
C THR A 991 -1.82 -23.65 -63.31
N GLU A 992 -3.13 -23.85 -63.15
CA GLU A 992 -3.95 -24.75 -63.97
C GLU A 992 -5.23 -24.02 -64.38
N ALA A 993 -5.55 -23.97 -65.68
CA ALA A 993 -6.77 -23.35 -66.20
C ALA A 993 -7.66 -24.37 -66.92
N HIS A 994 -8.97 -24.29 -66.73
CA HIS A 994 -9.94 -25.20 -67.35
C HIS A 994 -10.99 -24.43 -68.16
N ALA A 995 -11.12 -24.75 -69.44
CA ALA A 995 -12.26 -24.41 -70.29
C ALA A 995 -13.27 -25.56 -70.26
N THR A 996 -14.47 -25.29 -69.75
CA THR A 996 -15.50 -26.28 -69.36
C THR A 996 -16.95 -25.77 -69.44
N ALA A 997 -17.16 -24.46 -69.34
CA ALA A 997 -18.42 -23.75 -69.58
C ALA A 997 -18.56 -23.30 -71.05
N GLY A 998 -17.44 -22.99 -71.71
CA GLY A 998 -17.27 -22.93 -73.16
C GLY A 998 -17.39 -21.54 -73.79
N GLY A 999 -16.41 -21.21 -74.64
CA GLY A 999 -16.33 -19.94 -75.38
C GLY A 999 -15.62 -20.08 -76.73
N ASN A 1000 -14.49 -19.38 -76.88
CA ASN A 1000 -13.53 -19.49 -77.98
C ASN A 1000 -12.14 -19.22 -77.39
N ASP A 1001 -11.73 -20.08 -76.46
CA ASP A 1001 -10.86 -19.69 -75.37
C ASP A 1001 -9.39 -19.75 -75.78
N LEU A 1002 -8.63 -18.79 -75.26
CA LEU A 1002 -7.28 -18.50 -75.76
C LEU A 1002 -6.23 -18.53 -74.66
N ALA A 1003 -5.46 -19.61 -74.65
CA ALA A 1003 -4.29 -19.78 -73.81
C ALA A 1003 -3.02 -19.22 -74.48
N TYR A 1004 -2.18 -18.55 -73.70
CA TYR A 1004 -0.84 -18.12 -74.07
C TYR A 1004 0.18 -18.60 -73.03
N PHE A 1005 1.33 -19.07 -73.49
CA PHE A 1005 2.46 -19.45 -72.63
C PHE A 1005 3.72 -18.68 -73.01
N TRP A 1006 4.47 -18.20 -72.01
CA TRP A 1006 5.78 -17.56 -72.15
C TRP A 1006 6.83 -18.18 -71.23
N ASP A 1007 8.00 -18.39 -71.80
CA ASP A 1007 9.18 -18.98 -71.18
C ASP A 1007 9.84 -18.12 -70.09
N SER A 1008 10.84 -18.73 -69.45
CA SER A 1008 11.77 -18.13 -68.50
C SER A 1008 13.15 -17.93 -69.12
N ALA A 1009 14.11 -17.46 -68.32
CA ALA A 1009 15.52 -17.41 -68.73
C ALA A 1009 16.24 -18.79 -68.73
N GLY A 1010 15.58 -19.84 -68.23
CA GLY A 1010 16.10 -21.21 -68.12
C GLY A 1010 15.83 -22.05 -69.36
N ASN A 1011 15.99 -23.38 -69.23
CA ASN A 1011 15.59 -24.32 -70.27
C ASN A 1011 14.19 -24.83 -69.96
N ASP A 1012 13.21 -24.49 -70.81
CA ASP A 1012 11.80 -24.80 -70.55
C ASP A 1012 11.22 -25.81 -71.54
N ASN A 1013 10.19 -26.53 -71.10
CA ASN A 1013 9.53 -27.60 -71.85
C ASN A 1013 8.03 -27.33 -71.96
N TYR A 1014 7.57 -27.04 -73.19
CA TYR A 1014 6.16 -26.94 -73.56
C TYR A 1014 5.69 -28.27 -74.13
N VAL A 1015 4.53 -28.76 -73.68
CA VAL A 1015 3.89 -29.97 -74.20
C VAL A 1015 2.42 -29.67 -74.50
N ALA A 1016 1.93 -30.13 -75.65
CA ALA A 1016 0.55 -29.93 -76.06
C ALA A 1016 -0.05 -31.23 -76.59
N HIS A 1017 -1.24 -31.57 -76.11
CA HIS A 1017 -2.16 -32.56 -76.65
C HIS A 1017 -3.38 -31.84 -77.23
N ALA A 1018 -4.30 -32.58 -77.86
CA ALA A 1018 -5.59 -32.06 -78.29
C ALA A 1018 -6.47 -31.52 -77.14
N ASP A 1019 -6.40 -32.12 -75.94
CA ASP A 1019 -7.28 -31.79 -74.81
C ASP A 1019 -6.67 -30.86 -73.75
N ARG A 1020 -5.34 -30.70 -73.74
CA ARG A 1020 -4.60 -29.94 -72.71
C ARG A 1020 -3.19 -29.60 -73.17
N SER A 1021 -2.60 -28.54 -72.62
CA SER A 1021 -1.18 -28.20 -72.83
C SER A 1021 -0.57 -27.57 -71.59
N TRP A 1022 0.74 -27.68 -71.42
CA TRP A 1022 1.47 -27.09 -70.30
C TRP A 1022 2.86 -26.60 -70.71
N MET A 1023 3.38 -25.63 -69.98
CA MET A 1023 4.77 -25.17 -70.04
C MET A 1023 5.36 -25.26 -68.64
N GLN A 1024 6.49 -25.95 -68.52
CA GLN A 1024 7.19 -26.15 -67.25
C GLN A 1024 8.67 -25.78 -67.36
N GLY A 1025 9.22 -25.29 -66.25
CA GLY A 1025 10.61 -24.86 -66.14
C GLY A 1025 11.18 -25.09 -64.75
N THR A 1026 12.23 -24.33 -64.40
CA THR A 1026 12.76 -24.33 -63.03
C THR A 1026 11.91 -23.41 -62.15
N GLY A 1027 11.05 -24.00 -61.30
CA GLY A 1027 10.22 -23.27 -60.34
C GLY A 1027 8.85 -22.82 -60.85
N PHE A 1028 8.39 -23.30 -62.01
CA PHE A 1028 7.02 -23.09 -62.47
C PHE A 1028 6.51 -24.25 -63.35
N HIS A 1029 5.21 -24.52 -63.27
CA HIS A 1029 4.45 -25.45 -64.11
C HIS A 1029 3.08 -24.83 -64.40
N ASN A 1030 2.90 -24.30 -65.61
CA ASN A 1030 1.66 -23.66 -66.04
C ASN A 1030 0.91 -24.57 -67.02
N GLN A 1031 -0.38 -24.81 -66.82
CA GLN A 1031 -1.17 -25.81 -67.54
C GLN A 1031 -2.57 -25.29 -67.92
N GLN A 1032 -3.10 -25.75 -69.05
CA GLN A 1032 -4.48 -25.51 -69.49
C GLN A 1032 -5.14 -26.83 -69.91
N HIS A 1033 -6.47 -26.92 -69.77
CA HIS A 1033 -7.33 -27.97 -70.32
C HIS A 1033 -8.50 -27.37 -71.11
N GLY A 1034 -8.81 -27.94 -72.27
CA GLY A 1034 -10.04 -27.66 -73.04
C GLY A 1034 -9.99 -26.46 -74.00
N PHE A 1035 -8.99 -25.57 -73.91
CA PHE A 1035 -8.97 -24.33 -74.70
C PHE A 1035 -8.85 -24.61 -76.21
N GLU A 1036 -9.74 -24.05 -77.03
CA GLU A 1036 -9.72 -24.26 -78.49
C GLU A 1036 -8.44 -23.70 -79.14
N ARG A 1037 -7.72 -22.79 -78.48
CA ARG A 1037 -6.48 -22.21 -79.00
C ARG A 1037 -5.41 -21.99 -77.94
N THR A 1038 -4.24 -22.57 -78.16
CA THR A 1038 -3.02 -22.27 -77.38
C THR A 1038 -1.94 -21.63 -78.26
N ILE A 1039 -1.22 -20.63 -77.74
CA ILE A 1039 -0.09 -19.96 -78.40
C ILE A 1039 1.09 -19.85 -77.43
N ALA A 1040 2.06 -20.75 -77.55
CA ALA A 1040 3.31 -20.73 -76.78
C ALA A 1040 4.41 -19.89 -77.46
N TYR A 1041 5.25 -19.26 -76.65
CA TYR A 1041 6.42 -18.50 -77.09
C TYR A 1041 7.65 -18.85 -76.25
N ALA A 1042 8.77 -19.11 -76.94
CA ALA A 1042 10.11 -19.05 -76.38
C ALA A 1042 10.81 -17.77 -76.90
N ARG A 1043 11.26 -16.89 -76.01
CA ARG A 1043 11.83 -15.56 -76.29
C ARG A 1043 12.98 -15.16 -75.36
N PHE A 1044 13.24 -15.92 -74.29
CA PHE A 1044 14.06 -15.50 -73.15
C PHE A 1044 15.33 -16.35 -72.93
N GLY A 1045 15.89 -16.96 -73.97
CA GLY A 1045 17.27 -17.50 -73.93
C GLY A 1045 17.33 -19.01 -74.10
N GLY A 1046 17.39 -19.73 -72.98
CA GLY A 1046 17.11 -21.17 -72.84
C GLY A 1046 17.73 -22.20 -73.79
N HIS A 1047 17.13 -23.39 -73.79
CA HIS A 1047 17.27 -24.43 -74.81
C HIS A 1047 15.96 -25.22 -74.86
N ASP A 1048 14.98 -24.59 -75.47
CA ASP A 1048 13.60 -24.84 -75.11
C ASP A 1048 12.96 -25.83 -76.07
N VAL A 1049 12.16 -26.73 -75.50
CA VAL A 1049 11.59 -27.88 -76.20
C VAL A 1049 10.07 -27.72 -76.25
N ALA A 1050 9.50 -27.77 -77.45
CA ALA A 1050 8.06 -27.90 -77.64
C ALA A 1050 7.73 -29.33 -78.12
N THR A 1051 6.78 -30.02 -77.50
CA THR A 1051 6.34 -31.36 -77.93
C THR A 1051 4.83 -31.38 -78.17
N PHE A 1052 4.41 -31.59 -79.41
CA PHE A 1052 3.02 -31.80 -79.79
C PHE A 1052 2.68 -33.29 -79.82
N TYR A 1053 1.47 -33.63 -79.37
CA TYR A 1053 0.80 -34.91 -79.53
C TYR A 1053 -0.55 -34.66 -80.21
N ASP A 1054 -0.91 -35.55 -81.13
CA ASP A 1054 -2.16 -35.53 -81.88
C ASP A 1054 -3.40 -35.85 -81.03
N SER A 1055 -4.55 -35.87 -81.71
CA SER A 1055 -5.81 -36.44 -81.22
C SER A 1055 -5.94 -37.92 -81.63
N ALA A 1056 -7.16 -38.39 -81.85
CA ALA A 1056 -7.46 -39.67 -82.51
C ALA A 1056 -8.26 -39.49 -83.81
N GLY A 1057 -8.23 -38.27 -84.36
CA GLY A 1057 -8.81 -37.87 -85.65
C GLY A 1057 -7.71 -37.63 -86.69
N ASP A 1058 -8.01 -36.91 -87.77
CA ASP A 1058 -7.03 -36.58 -88.81
C ASP A 1058 -6.39 -35.21 -88.53
N ASP A 1059 -5.15 -35.20 -88.02
CA ASP A 1059 -4.45 -33.98 -87.57
C ASP A 1059 -3.46 -33.40 -88.58
N ASN A 1060 -3.26 -32.08 -88.53
CA ASN A 1060 -2.30 -31.36 -89.37
C ASN A 1060 -1.27 -30.60 -88.52
N TYR A 1061 0.00 -31.02 -88.60
CA TYR A 1061 1.16 -30.35 -88.03
C TYR A 1061 1.93 -29.58 -89.12
N VAL A 1062 2.27 -28.31 -88.85
CA VAL A 1062 3.06 -27.46 -89.75
C VAL A 1062 4.20 -26.83 -88.96
N ALA A 1063 5.44 -26.97 -89.44
CA ALA A 1063 6.62 -26.41 -88.80
C ALA A 1063 7.45 -25.59 -89.79
N TYR A 1064 7.87 -24.42 -89.34
CA TYR A 1064 8.84 -23.53 -89.98
C TYR A 1064 10.13 -23.51 -89.15
N ALA A 1065 11.15 -22.80 -89.63
CA ALA A 1065 12.39 -22.55 -88.89
C ALA A 1065 12.12 -21.94 -87.49
N ASP A 1066 11.29 -20.89 -87.41
CA ASP A 1066 11.07 -20.08 -86.19
C ASP A 1066 9.82 -20.45 -85.38
N LYS A 1067 8.93 -21.32 -85.88
CA LYS A 1067 7.58 -21.55 -85.33
C LYS A 1067 6.93 -22.82 -85.86
N GLY A 1068 5.81 -23.21 -85.29
CA GLY A 1068 4.96 -24.27 -85.83
C GLY A 1068 3.62 -24.37 -85.12
N TRP A 1069 2.72 -25.19 -85.64
CA TRP A 1069 1.44 -25.47 -85.00
C TRP A 1069 0.93 -26.87 -85.33
N MET A 1070 0.11 -27.42 -84.45
CA MET A 1070 -0.72 -28.60 -84.68
C MET A 1070 -2.18 -28.20 -84.57
N SER A 1071 -3.02 -28.71 -85.47
CA SER A 1071 -4.43 -28.34 -85.57
C SER A 1071 -5.30 -29.51 -86.04
N GLY A 1072 -6.42 -29.72 -85.35
CA GLY A 1072 -7.43 -30.72 -85.67
C GLY A 1072 -8.84 -30.22 -85.38
N ASP A 1073 -9.81 -31.14 -85.32
CA ASP A 1073 -11.19 -30.81 -84.95
C ASP A 1073 -11.25 -30.36 -83.48
N GLY A 1074 -11.52 -29.07 -83.27
CA GLY A 1074 -11.73 -28.48 -81.95
C GLY A 1074 -10.50 -27.84 -81.29
N PHE A 1075 -9.28 -28.00 -81.84
CA PHE A 1075 -8.07 -27.45 -81.20
C PHE A 1075 -7.04 -26.88 -82.18
N PHE A 1076 -6.31 -25.85 -81.72
CA PHE A 1076 -5.17 -25.26 -82.43
C PHE A 1076 -4.05 -24.90 -81.44
N ASN A 1077 -2.96 -25.67 -81.46
CA ASN A 1077 -1.80 -25.48 -80.61
C ASN A 1077 -0.62 -24.91 -81.43
N TYR A 1078 -0.18 -23.69 -81.15
CA TYR A 1078 0.94 -23.00 -81.83
C TYR A 1078 2.13 -22.81 -80.90
N GLN A 1079 3.35 -22.81 -81.46
CA GLN A 1079 4.60 -22.41 -80.81
C GLN A 1079 5.42 -21.46 -81.70
N ALA A 1080 6.19 -20.55 -81.11
CA ALA A 1080 7.30 -19.89 -81.80
C ALA A 1080 8.53 -19.69 -80.91
N GLY A 1081 9.71 -19.81 -81.51
CA GLY A 1081 11.03 -19.54 -80.91
C GLY A 1081 11.76 -20.75 -80.32
N PHE A 1082 11.09 -21.89 -80.15
CA PHE A 1082 11.65 -23.07 -79.47
C PHE A 1082 12.80 -23.69 -80.27
N LYS A 1083 13.91 -24.03 -79.61
CA LYS A 1083 15.11 -24.59 -80.27
C LYS A 1083 14.89 -26.03 -80.72
N THR A 1084 14.16 -26.82 -79.93
CA THR A 1084 13.67 -28.13 -80.35
C THR A 1084 12.15 -28.10 -80.46
N THR A 1085 11.60 -28.68 -81.52
CA THR A 1085 10.17 -28.97 -81.59
C THR A 1085 9.96 -30.39 -82.07
N ARG A 1086 9.21 -31.18 -81.33
CA ARG A 1086 8.78 -32.53 -81.69
C ARG A 1086 7.27 -32.53 -81.93
N ALA A 1087 6.81 -33.35 -82.85
CA ALA A 1087 5.42 -33.78 -82.94
C ALA A 1087 5.37 -35.31 -82.90
N VAL A 1088 4.31 -35.88 -82.34
CA VAL A 1088 4.11 -37.32 -82.25
C VAL A 1088 2.66 -37.62 -82.62
N SER A 1089 2.47 -38.39 -83.69
CA SER A 1089 1.20 -39.03 -84.00
C SER A 1089 1.04 -40.33 -83.20
N THR A 1090 -0.18 -40.59 -82.77
CA THR A 1090 -0.62 -41.73 -81.97
C THR A 1090 -1.85 -42.40 -82.59
N GLY A 1091 -2.60 -41.73 -83.48
CA GLY A 1091 -3.48 -42.42 -84.43
C GLY A 1091 -4.46 -41.55 -85.22
N GLY A 1092 -4.10 -41.21 -86.45
CA GLY A 1092 -4.97 -40.61 -87.47
C GLY A 1092 -4.51 -40.87 -88.91
N SER A 1093 -5.05 -40.14 -89.88
CA SER A 1093 -4.48 -40.02 -91.25
C SER A 1093 -3.57 -38.77 -91.36
N ASP A 1094 -2.72 -38.57 -90.36
CA ASP A 1094 -2.11 -37.27 -90.04
C ASP A 1094 -1.12 -36.76 -91.07
N VAL A 1095 -1.01 -35.43 -91.14
CA VAL A 1095 -0.15 -34.72 -92.09
C VAL A 1095 0.85 -33.82 -91.37
N ALA A 1096 2.14 -34.12 -91.49
CA ALA A 1096 3.21 -33.20 -91.12
C ALA A 1096 3.71 -32.40 -92.33
N ARG A 1097 3.94 -31.10 -92.15
CA ARG A 1097 4.46 -30.19 -93.18
C ARG A 1097 5.62 -29.37 -92.64
N PHE A 1098 6.85 -29.72 -93.02
CA PHE A 1098 8.04 -28.94 -92.73
C PHE A 1098 8.28 -27.92 -93.85
N VAL A 1099 8.44 -26.65 -93.48
CA VAL A 1099 8.52 -25.52 -94.42
C VAL A 1099 9.79 -24.73 -94.15
N SER A 1100 10.82 -24.95 -95.00
CA SER A 1100 12.08 -24.23 -94.89
C SER A 1100 12.13 -22.96 -95.74
N ILE A 1101 12.90 -22.00 -95.25
CA ILE A 1101 13.27 -20.73 -95.90
C ILE A 1101 14.80 -20.59 -96.05
N ALA A 1102 15.56 -21.65 -95.76
CA ALA A 1102 17.03 -21.69 -95.77
C ALA A 1102 17.55 -22.86 -96.63
N ALA A 1103 18.79 -22.77 -97.09
CA ALA A 1103 19.36 -23.74 -98.05
C ALA A 1103 20.07 -24.94 -97.41
N ASP A 1104 20.43 -24.86 -96.13
CA ASP A 1104 21.42 -25.74 -95.49
C ASP A 1104 20.83 -26.70 -94.42
N ASP A 1105 19.51 -26.87 -94.37
CA ASP A 1105 18.85 -27.74 -93.39
C ASP A 1105 19.09 -29.24 -93.67
N ALA A 1106 19.45 -30.00 -92.64
CA ALA A 1106 19.65 -31.45 -92.74
C ALA A 1106 18.36 -32.21 -92.46
N VAL A 1107 17.78 -32.82 -93.50
CA VAL A 1107 16.61 -33.71 -93.37
C VAL A 1107 17.05 -35.16 -93.19
N TYR A 1108 16.51 -35.83 -92.16
CA TYR A 1108 16.72 -37.23 -91.84
C TYR A 1108 15.38 -37.93 -91.64
N GLY A 1109 15.05 -38.89 -92.52
CA GLY A 1109 13.86 -39.74 -92.38
C GLY A 1109 14.25 -41.19 -92.17
N ARG A 1110 13.60 -41.87 -91.22
CA ARG A 1110 13.80 -43.30 -90.96
C ARG A 1110 12.56 -43.93 -90.31
N ASP A 1111 12.15 -45.09 -90.82
CA ASP A 1111 11.00 -45.85 -90.33
C ASP A 1111 9.74 -44.95 -90.35
N SER A 1112 9.22 -44.51 -89.20
CA SER A 1112 8.14 -43.49 -89.11
C SER A 1112 8.57 -42.16 -88.48
N HIS A 1113 9.88 -41.96 -88.27
CA HIS A 1113 10.47 -40.77 -87.67
C HIS A 1113 11.11 -39.87 -88.73
N PHE A 1114 10.84 -38.56 -88.68
CA PHE A 1114 11.40 -37.55 -89.57
C PHE A 1114 11.93 -36.38 -88.74
N GLU A 1115 13.20 -36.03 -88.92
CA GLU A 1115 13.87 -34.88 -88.30
C GLU A 1115 14.41 -33.92 -89.37
N VAL A 1116 14.28 -32.62 -89.13
CA VAL A 1116 14.87 -31.52 -89.88
C VAL A 1116 15.71 -30.71 -88.90
N ALA A 1117 17.03 -30.71 -89.07
CA ALA A 1117 17.98 -30.03 -88.21
C ALA A 1117 18.73 -28.92 -88.98
N GLY A 1118 18.43 -27.67 -88.62
CA GLY A 1118 19.17 -26.49 -89.05
C GLY A 1118 20.26 -26.09 -88.04
N ALA A 1119 20.90 -24.94 -88.25
CA ALA A 1119 22.05 -24.51 -87.43
C ALA A 1119 21.70 -24.18 -85.96
N GLU A 1120 20.46 -23.73 -85.68
CA GLU A 1120 19.99 -23.33 -84.35
C GLU A 1120 18.67 -24.02 -83.93
N PHE A 1121 18.05 -24.78 -84.84
CA PHE A 1121 16.70 -25.33 -84.67
C PHE A 1121 16.63 -26.80 -85.10
N VAL A 1122 16.01 -27.63 -84.26
CA VAL A 1122 15.65 -29.02 -84.56
C VAL A 1122 14.13 -29.15 -84.60
N ARG A 1123 13.61 -29.82 -85.62
CA ARG A 1123 12.18 -30.10 -85.82
C ARG A 1123 12.02 -31.59 -86.09
N SER A 1124 11.26 -32.33 -85.28
CA SER A 1124 10.99 -33.76 -85.51
C SER A 1124 9.50 -34.09 -85.51
N ALA A 1125 9.12 -35.15 -86.21
CA ALA A 1125 7.79 -35.71 -86.28
C ALA A 1125 7.87 -37.25 -86.25
N ASP A 1126 7.11 -37.88 -85.36
CA ASP A 1126 6.99 -39.34 -85.25
C ASP A 1126 5.60 -39.81 -85.72
N SER A 1127 5.54 -40.93 -86.43
CA SER A 1127 4.34 -41.73 -86.75
C SER A 1127 3.28 -41.13 -87.69
N PHE A 1128 3.47 -39.92 -88.23
CA PHE A 1128 2.53 -39.29 -89.17
C PHE A 1128 2.29 -40.11 -90.44
N ALA A 1129 1.05 -40.16 -90.91
CA ALA A 1129 0.67 -40.91 -92.11
C ALA A 1129 1.21 -40.31 -93.42
N SER A 1130 1.50 -39.00 -93.44
CA SER A 1130 2.18 -38.32 -94.55
C SER A 1130 3.07 -37.18 -94.05
N VAL A 1131 4.24 -37.01 -94.68
CA VAL A 1131 5.23 -35.98 -94.30
C VAL A 1131 5.71 -35.26 -95.55
N PHE A 1132 5.42 -33.96 -95.63
CA PHE A 1132 5.83 -33.08 -96.73
C PHE A 1132 6.96 -32.15 -96.28
N ALA A 1133 7.98 -32.00 -97.13
CA ALA A 1133 9.04 -31.00 -96.97
C ALA A 1133 8.96 -29.97 -98.11
N VAL A 1134 8.77 -28.70 -97.76
CA VAL A 1134 8.55 -27.59 -98.69
C VAL A 1134 9.68 -26.58 -98.54
N SER A 1135 10.46 -26.35 -99.59
CA SER A 1135 11.37 -25.21 -99.68
C SER A 1135 10.63 -24.00 -100.25
N ILE A 1136 10.83 -22.82 -99.67
CA ILE A 1136 10.43 -21.54 -100.25
C ILE A 1136 11.61 -20.88 -101.01
N ALA A 1137 12.83 -21.41 -100.85
CA ALA A 1137 14.00 -21.03 -101.63
C ALA A 1137 14.08 -21.85 -102.94
N ASP A 1138 13.83 -21.17 -104.06
CA ASP A 1138 13.86 -21.61 -105.46
C ASP A 1138 12.89 -22.73 -105.91
N ASP A 1139 12.52 -22.68 -107.21
CA ASP A 1139 11.41 -23.38 -107.86
C ASP A 1139 11.63 -24.90 -108.03
N ILE A 1140 11.38 -25.67 -106.97
CA ILE A 1140 11.33 -27.15 -106.98
C ILE A 1140 10.02 -27.63 -106.31
N ARG A 1141 9.53 -28.79 -106.76
CA ARG A 1141 8.14 -29.27 -106.61
C ARG A 1141 7.93 -30.16 -105.39
N ASP A 1142 6.65 -30.41 -105.08
CA ASP A 1142 6.22 -31.55 -104.26
C ASP A 1142 6.98 -32.82 -104.66
N ASN A 1143 7.68 -33.41 -103.69
CA ASN A 1143 8.19 -34.77 -103.78
C ASN A 1143 7.39 -35.61 -102.77
N ASP A 1144 6.53 -36.46 -103.28
CA ASP A 1144 5.74 -37.43 -102.51
C ASP A 1144 6.70 -38.46 -101.90
N VAL A 1145 6.87 -38.48 -100.57
CA VAL A 1145 7.95 -39.26 -99.90
C VAL A 1145 7.49 -40.70 -99.61
N ASP A 1146 7.02 -41.37 -100.66
CA ASP A 1146 6.56 -42.75 -100.60
C ASP A 1146 7.77 -43.71 -100.69
N SER A 1147 8.07 -44.41 -99.59
CA SER A 1147 9.21 -45.31 -99.32
C SER A 1147 10.57 -44.66 -98.98
N VAL A 1148 11.22 -45.20 -97.93
CA VAL A 1148 12.40 -44.64 -97.24
C VAL A 1148 13.58 -45.61 -97.30
N ASP A 1149 14.77 -45.14 -97.71
CA ASP A 1149 16.04 -45.53 -97.09
C ASP A 1149 17.21 -44.54 -97.38
N TYR A 1150 18.13 -44.40 -96.42
CA TYR A 1150 19.45 -43.72 -96.47
C TYR A 1150 19.60 -42.21 -96.78
N LEU A 1151 19.69 -41.43 -95.69
CA LEU A 1151 20.86 -40.61 -95.30
C LEU A 1151 21.59 -39.75 -96.36
N PHE A 1152 21.36 -38.43 -96.35
CA PHE A 1152 22.31 -37.45 -96.90
C PHE A 1152 23.23 -36.91 -95.81
N THR A 1153 24.55 -36.90 -96.04
CA THR A 1153 25.55 -36.36 -95.09
C THR A 1153 26.38 -35.26 -95.75
N ARG A 1154 26.11 -34.01 -95.37
CA ARG A 1154 27.00 -32.84 -95.45
C ARG A 1154 27.48 -32.45 -96.86
N LEU A 1155 26.78 -31.48 -97.48
CA LEU A 1155 27.41 -30.59 -98.46
C LEU A 1155 28.26 -29.53 -97.74
N GLY A 1156 29.24 -28.96 -98.44
CA GLY A 1156 30.11 -27.91 -97.88
C GLY A 1156 30.94 -27.20 -98.95
N ASN A 1157 31.08 -25.89 -98.77
CA ASN A 1157 31.97 -24.93 -99.43
C ASN A 1157 32.31 -25.16 -100.92
N TRP A 1158 31.63 -24.41 -101.80
CA TRP A 1158 32.20 -23.89 -103.05
C TRP A 1158 32.01 -22.36 -103.08
N GLU A 1159 32.85 -21.66 -103.85
CA GLU A 1159 32.99 -20.18 -103.86
C GLU A 1159 31.81 -19.42 -104.48
#